data_AF-A0A5C9CHX7-F1
#
_entry.id   AF-A0A5C9CHX7-F1
#
_cell.length_a   1.000
_cell.length_b   1.000
_cell.length_c   1.000
_cell.angle_alpha   90.00
_cell.angle_beta   90.00
_cell.angle_gamma   90.00
#
_symmetry.space_group_name_H-M   'P 1'
#
loop_
_entity.id
_entity.type
_entity.pdbx_description
1 polymer ?
#
loop_
_entity_poly.entity_id
_entity_poly.type
_entity_poly.pdbx_seq_one_letter_code
_entity_poly.pdbx_strand_id
1 'polypeptide(L)'
;MTLLSLWVRWVSCACLCLSCWNIALAAPAAQAAFATPGLREWVRVRGGAEQVVVTTAGDAYVLDRSNHLWRLTQEAIKARDWHGWQMQPAQFAKIRATLDGAVWGMDAERVLYRLSGSVWRPVAQDVVDVSATPDGNVMLLLEDGRLVSSDPTQVLSAPVSDAAPQQLLMDEHGLPWLLYPSGQLWRWNGQHWAEVARVQEGLRQVSVGLDGTVVALNNQGHLRVRRASSGQWEPGASTIERLGIQASTLAVGPQGRLWLIDTQGELFAELSSQAEEAKPAVAPALFTRLLTWRQVGGQSLAVSLGADGSAFSLAQNGAVWQWKGEDQWSLVNGQFQALAAGVKGTAWGLDARQHVFALNKGQWLELPGLARAIAAGQNNTVWAITPDDALVVPPGAQTLAMGPGDVPWVILGQGGVQFFQGGRWMEVPGIEAASLGVGMDGTVYATHRQDQSIHWLDKRDMSWKPATGKALFIAVGPTGSPWVVAPGQRLMASGRFLREEAQQRFEAQQRAQEPVKPVLTITTAPLPTSQKSLSFQTLPSQDMRFQDIGIGSNGAVFALGGDGSLFCFSNASQRFLLAALSQAKRIAVNAAGQPWLLNASGVVTHFDKTVWLTVPEFIGQDLAIGPDGQVWAVDMQGESYRYAAATQRFERMTVASADAPVKAQRIAGANGNIYWVVTQDKQLVRCDKGDCRVQLIGVSDVAVSPDNTVFALDLLGSVRRFNPSTKQYDKQNGVGVAIAVGPQGLPWLVTTEGRVSYAGLFNTSSRVVNTDSCAAQFSQAPAPVQPPSATLQVRDITAALVPGSSLNLLSAGTLNARPVVAGDVLVTLNSLSPMLSLREGVLTLASGTAVGTVLNATFSICPLRTVGACATGKITLTASSPQTVPSAPLSVSASPGSAQAVVSFNAPTNLGGAPITRYTVTASPGGQTASGTASPITVTGLSNGTA
;
A
#
# COMPACT_ATOMS: atom_id res chain seq x y z
N MET A 1 8.82 -77.77 -21.92
CA MET A 1 7.70 -76.92 -22.41
C MET A 1 6.97 -76.44 -21.16
N THR A 2 6.88 -75.18 -20.75
CA THR A 2 7.19 -73.84 -21.31
C THR A 2 7.09 -72.89 -20.10
N LEU A 3 8.21 -72.31 -19.64
CA LEU A 3 8.54 -70.87 -19.74
C LEU A 3 7.57 -69.89 -19.03
N LEU A 4 7.91 -69.44 -17.81
CA LEU A 4 8.25 -68.02 -17.50
C LEU A 4 8.63 -67.84 -16.00
N SER A 5 9.91 -67.51 -15.78
CA SER A 5 10.51 -66.53 -14.82
C SER A 5 9.79 -66.16 -13.51
N LEU A 6 10.44 -66.01 -12.34
CA LEU A 6 11.79 -66.34 -11.85
C LEU A 6 11.73 -66.17 -10.30
N TRP A 7 12.28 -67.17 -9.61
CA TRP A 7 12.46 -67.38 -8.17
C TRP A 7 13.46 -66.38 -7.53
N VAL A 8 13.72 -66.18 -6.22
CA VAL A 8 13.14 -66.44 -4.87
C VAL A 8 14.36 -66.43 -3.89
N ARG A 9 14.24 -65.73 -2.73
CA ARG A 9 14.90 -65.95 -1.39
C ARG A 9 16.44 -65.85 -1.23
N TRP A 10 16.98 -65.00 -0.34
CA TRP A 10 17.14 -65.04 1.16
C TRP A 10 18.38 -65.81 1.66
N VAL A 11 18.93 -65.34 2.82
CA VAL A 11 19.94 -65.93 3.77
C VAL A 11 21.41 -65.47 3.54
N SER A 12 22.31 -65.11 4.50
CA SER A 12 22.36 -64.77 5.95
C SER A 12 23.83 -64.44 6.35
N CYS A 13 24.06 -64.05 7.63
CA CYS A 13 25.31 -64.03 8.47
C CYS A 13 26.11 -62.70 8.52
N ALA A 14 26.25 -61.96 9.64
CA ALA A 14 26.76 -62.24 11.03
C ALA A 14 28.31 -62.40 11.08
N CYS A 15 29.14 -61.89 12.01
CA CYS A 15 29.03 -61.13 13.26
C CYS A 15 30.47 -60.69 13.72
N LEU A 16 30.57 -59.60 14.50
CA LEU A 16 31.49 -59.33 15.65
C LEU A 16 33.05 -59.19 15.53
N CYS A 17 33.55 -58.05 16.04
CA CYS A 17 34.50 -57.85 17.18
C CYS A 17 35.77 -56.99 16.99
N LEU A 18 35.93 -56.05 17.95
CA LEU A 18 37.15 -55.54 18.62
C LEU A 18 38.02 -54.38 18.02
N SER A 19 37.86 -53.22 18.68
CA SER A 19 38.88 -52.30 19.24
C SER A 19 40.11 -51.84 18.42
N CYS A 20 40.24 -50.52 18.20
CA CYS A 20 41.32 -49.68 18.77
C CYS A 20 41.16 -48.18 18.39
N TRP A 21 41.62 -47.33 19.30
CA TRP A 21 41.62 -45.86 19.28
C TRP A 21 42.24 -45.21 18.03
N ASN A 22 41.63 -44.10 17.57
CA ASN A 22 42.32 -42.81 17.52
C ASN A 22 41.35 -41.62 17.42
N ILE A 23 41.70 -40.58 18.17
CA ILE A 23 41.01 -39.31 18.38
C ILE A 23 41.28 -38.36 17.20
N ALA A 24 40.27 -37.68 16.67
CA ALA A 24 40.40 -36.32 16.13
C ALA A 24 39.03 -35.63 16.00
N LEU A 25 38.98 -34.41 16.55
CA LEU A 25 37.85 -33.49 16.58
C LEU A 25 37.38 -33.06 15.18
N ALA A 26 36.05 -32.95 15.00
CA ALA A 26 35.45 -32.09 13.97
C ALA A 26 34.25 -31.34 14.56
N ALA A 27 34.28 -30.01 14.42
CA ALA A 27 33.30 -29.02 14.85
C ALA A 27 32.01 -29.08 14.00
N PRO A 28 30.95 -28.31 14.34
CA PRO A 28 29.57 -28.63 13.96
C PRO A 28 29.28 -28.33 12.49
N ALA A 29 28.68 -29.29 11.80
CA ALA A 29 28.14 -29.08 10.47
C ALA A 29 26.87 -28.22 10.57
N ALA A 30 26.97 -26.98 10.10
CA ALA A 30 25.84 -26.14 9.77
C ALA A 30 25.08 -26.71 8.56
N GLN A 31 23.75 -26.74 8.70
CA GLN A 31 22.72 -26.62 7.65
C GLN A 31 22.71 -27.64 6.50
N ALA A 32 21.76 -28.57 6.59
CA ALA A 32 20.96 -28.98 5.44
C ALA A 32 19.48 -28.90 5.84
N ALA A 33 18.86 -27.75 5.59
CA ALA A 33 17.42 -27.60 5.65
C ALA A 33 16.81 -28.37 4.47
N PHE A 34 16.21 -29.52 4.74
CA PHE A 34 15.25 -30.11 3.81
C PHE A 34 14.02 -29.21 3.81
N ALA A 35 13.90 -28.35 2.80
CA ALA A 35 12.73 -27.51 2.59
C ALA A 35 11.51 -28.40 2.32
N THR A 36 10.67 -28.58 3.34
CA THR A 36 9.31 -29.08 3.17
C THR A 36 8.40 -27.87 2.93
N PRO A 37 7.65 -27.78 1.82
CA PRO A 37 6.75 -26.66 1.58
C PRO A 37 5.66 -26.61 2.67
N GLY A 38 5.45 -25.44 3.30
CA GLY A 38 4.26 -25.16 4.12
C GLY A 38 4.42 -25.09 5.65
N LEU A 39 5.64 -25.07 6.20
CA LEU A 39 5.83 -24.90 7.64
C LEU A 39 5.86 -23.41 8.04
N ARG A 40 4.94 -23.00 8.93
CA ARG A 40 4.97 -21.72 9.66
C ARG A 40 6.31 -21.59 10.41
N GLU A 41 7.05 -20.50 10.16
CA GLU A 41 8.38 -20.24 10.72
C GLU A 41 8.21 -19.60 12.11
N TRP A 42 8.94 -20.07 13.14
CA TRP A 42 8.88 -19.51 14.49
C TRP A 42 10.19 -18.82 14.84
N VAL A 43 10.13 -17.60 15.37
CA VAL A 43 11.31 -16.84 15.80
C VAL A 43 11.22 -16.52 17.27
N ARG A 44 12.31 -16.78 17.98
CA ARG A 44 12.52 -16.33 19.36
C ARG A 44 12.88 -14.85 19.36
N VAL A 45 12.09 -14.05 20.07
CA VAL A 45 12.17 -12.57 20.03
C VAL A 45 12.97 -12.03 21.23
N ARG A 46 12.60 -12.40 22.47
CA ARG A 46 13.25 -11.93 23.71
C ARG A 46 12.86 -12.82 24.91
N GLY A 47 13.70 -12.87 25.95
CA GLY A 47 13.39 -13.52 27.24
C GLY A 47 12.93 -12.55 28.33
N GLY A 48 12.10 -13.03 29.27
CA GLY A 48 11.66 -12.31 30.47
C GLY A 48 10.25 -11.73 30.43
N ALA A 49 9.40 -12.19 29.51
CA ALA A 49 8.01 -11.74 29.35
C ALA A 49 7.04 -12.59 30.19
N GLU A 50 5.93 -11.99 30.63
CA GLU A 50 4.85 -12.67 31.37
C GLU A 50 3.51 -12.62 30.62
N GLN A 51 3.25 -11.50 29.93
CA GLN A 51 2.06 -11.35 29.11
C GLN A 51 2.39 -10.74 27.75
N VAL A 52 1.71 -11.20 26.69
CA VAL A 52 1.78 -10.60 25.35
C VAL A 52 0.37 -10.27 24.86
N VAL A 53 0.23 -9.13 24.18
CA VAL A 53 -0.93 -8.80 23.35
C VAL A 53 -0.44 -8.18 22.04
N VAL A 54 -1.22 -8.36 20.97
CA VAL A 54 -0.91 -7.79 19.67
C VAL A 54 -2.12 -7.02 19.19
N THR A 55 -1.92 -5.79 18.74
CA THR A 55 -3.02 -4.96 18.24
C THR A 55 -3.43 -5.40 16.84
N THR A 56 -4.62 -4.97 16.43
CA THR A 56 -5.14 -5.17 15.08
C THR A 56 -4.32 -4.46 14.01
N ALA A 57 -3.63 -3.38 14.38
CA ALA A 57 -2.62 -2.71 13.56
C ALA A 57 -1.30 -3.49 13.47
N GLY A 58 -1.07 -4.46 14.34
CA GLY A 58 0.12 -5.32 14.35
C GLY A 58 1.26 -4.85 15.23
N ASP A 59 1.02 -3.88 16.13
CA ASP A 59 1.97 -3.55 17.20
C ASP A 59 1.90 -4.62 18.29
N ALA A 60 3.05 -5.02 18.83
CA ALA A 60 3.13 -5.96 19.94
C ALA A 60 3.43 -5.23 21.26
N TYR A 61 2.71 -5.60 22.32
CA TYR A 61 2.92 -5.12 23.68
C TYR A 61 3.17 -6.28 24.61
N VAL A 62 4.15 -6.11 25.51
CA VAL A 62 4.58 -7.15 26.45
C VAL A 62 4.74 -6.57 27.84
N LEU A 63 4.26 -7.30 28.84
CA LEU A 63 4.65 -7.09 30.24
C LEU A 63 5.84 -8.00 30.56
N ASP A 64 6.88 -7.42 31.16
CA ASP A 64 7.94 -8.22 31.80
C ASP A 64 7.53 -8.66 33.22
N ARG A 65 8.33 -9.54 33.82
CA ARG A 65 8.09 -10.08 35.19
C ARG A 65 8.08 -9.01 36.29
N SER A 66 8.52 -7.79 36.00
CA SER A 66 8.49 -6.65 36.91
C SER A 66 7.32 -5.71 36.57
N ASN A 67 6.35 -6.17 35.77
CA ASN A 67 5.18 -5.43 35.31
C ASN A 67 5.50 -4.20 34.44
N HIS A 68 6.72 -4.04 33.91
CA HIS A 68 6.99 -2.95 32.97
C HIS A 68 6.42 -3.27 31.59
N LEU A 69 5.82 -2.25 30.99
CA LEU A 69 5.27 -2.36 29.65
C LEU A 69 6.32 -2.05 28.59
N TRP A 70 6.41 -2.92 27.59
CA TRP A 70 7.26 -2.76 26.41
C TRP A 70 6.42 -2.79 25.14
N ARG A 71 6.80 -1.99 24.13
CA ARG A 71 6.16 -1.95 22.81
C ARG A 71 7.18 -2.25 21.71
N LEU A 72 6.75 -3.02 20.72
CA LEU A 72 7.45 -3.20 19.44
C LEU A 72 6.50 -2.81 18.31
N THR A 73 6.94 -1.93 17.40
CA THR A 73 6.06 -1.40 16.35
C THR A 73 5.91 -2.38 15.19
N GLN A 74 4.81 -2.26 14.45
CA GLN A 74 4.56 -3.05 13.26
C GLN A 74 5.69 -2.91 12.22
N GLU A 75 6.27 -1.72 12.07
CA GLU A 75 7.39 -1.48 11.14
C GLU A 75 8.63 -2.29 11.55
N ALA A 76 8.96 -2.31 12.84
CA ALA A 76 10.06 -3.11 13.36
C ALA A 76 9.81 -4.61 13.15
N ILE A 77 8.58 -5.09 13.42
CA ILE A 77 8.18 -6.48 13.19
C ILE A 77 8.29 -6.86 11.70
N LYS A 78 7.83 -6.00 10.78
CA LYS A 78 7.95 -6.20 9.33
C LYS A 78 9.41 -6.21 8.86
N ALA A 79 10.25 -5.36 9.43
CA ALA A 79 11.67 -5.30 9.17
C ALA A 79 12.47 -6.44 9.82
N ARG A 80 11.81 -7.31 10.63
CA ARG A 80 12.44 -8.33 11.47
C ARG A 80 13.48 -7.73 12.44
N ASP A 81 13.28 -6.48 12.86
CA ASP A 81 14.09 -5.80 13.88
C ASP A 81 13.55 -6.11 15.28
N TRP A 82 13.96 -7.26 15.82
CA TRP A 82 13.55 -7.74 17.14
C TRP A 82 14.22 -7.00 18.30
N HIS A 83 15.16 -6.09 18.03
CA HIS A 83 15.82 -5.26 19.04
C HIS A 83 15.13 -3.92 19.28
N GLY A 84 14.15 -3.55 18.44
CA GLY A 84 13.42 -2.27 18.49
C GLY A 84 12.43 -2.10 19.66
N TRP A 85 12.55 -2.86 20.75
CA TRP A 85 11.63 -2.76 21.89
C TRP A 85 11.80 -1.44 22.66
N GLN A 86 10.69 -0.75 22.90
CA GLN A 86 10.64 0.51 23.62
C GLN A 86 9.86 0.36 24.92
N MET A 87 10.51 0.64 26.05
CA MET A 87 9.85 0.69 27.36
C MET A 87 8.84 1.85 27.38
N GLN A 88 7.62 1.58 27.83
CA GLN A 88 6.57 2.57 28.02
C GLN A 88 6.58 3.04 29.49
N PRO A 89 6.27 4.32 29.76
CA PRO A 89 6.24 4.86 31.12
C PRO A 89 4.97 4.44 31.87
N ALA A 90 4.76 3.13 32.01
CA ALA A 90 3.61 2.54 32.70
C ALA A 90 3.96 1.15 33.26
N GLN A 91 3.33 0.81 34.38
CA GLN A 91 3.37 -0.52 34.98
C GLN A 91 1.95 -1.03 35.18
N PHE A 92 1.70 -2.28 34.81
CA PHE A 92 0.37 -2.88 34.90
C PHE A 92 0.47 -4.34 35.32
N ALA A 93 -0.50 -4.82 36.09
CA ALA A 93 -0.66 -6.23 36.41
C ALA A 93 -1.25 -7.03 35.24
N LYS A 94 -1.98 -6.37 34.33
CA LYS A 94 -2.60 -7.01 33.16
C LYS A 94 -2.71 -6.03 32.00
N ILE A 95 -2.50 -6.53 30.79
CA ILE A 95 -2.74 -5.78 29.54
C ILE A 95 -3.75 -6.48 28.62
N ARG A 96 -4.46 -5.69 27.82
CA ARG A 96 -5.40 -6.18 26.78
C ARG A 96 -5.26 -5.36 25.51
N ALA A 97 -5.26 -6.05 24.37
CA ALA A 97 -5.54 -5.44 23.08
C ALA A 97 -6.95 -5.87 22.67
N THR A 98 -7.81 -4.92 22.35
CA THR A 98 -9.20 -5.16 21.97
C THR A 98 -9.39 -5.05 20.46
N LEU A 99 -10.48 -5.62 19.92
CA LEU A 99 -10.68 -5.72 18.46
C LEU A 99 -10.93 -4.36 17.79
N ASP A 100 -11.30 -3.34 18.54
CA ASP A 100 -11.33 -1.95 18.09
C ASP A 100 -9.94 -1.38 17.79
N GLY A 101 -8.88 -2.02 18.28
CA GLY A 101 -7.48 -1.60 18.15
C GLY A 101 -6.92 -0.92 19.40
N ALA A 102 -7.74 -0.71 20.44
CA ALA A 102 -7.29 -0.07 21.67
C ALA A 102 -6.43 -1.00 22.53
N VAL A 103 -5.52 -0.38 23.29
CA VAL A 103 -4.70 -1.06 24.30
C VAL A 103 -5.12 -0.56 25.68
N TRP A 104 -5.34 -1.53 26.57
CA TRP A 104 -5.78 -1.31 27.92
C TRP A 104 -4.77 -1.91 28.89
N GLY A 105 -4.57 -1.21 30.01
CA GLY A 105 -3.71 -1.62 31.11
C GLY A 105 -4.54 -1.65 32.37
N MET A 106 -4.25 -2.58 33.26
CA MET A 106 -4.94 -2.69 34.55
C MET A 106 -3.89 -2.87 35.63
N ASP A 107 -3.95 -2.03 36.66
CA ASP A 107 -3.03 -2.10 37.80
C ASP A 107 -3.43 -3.21 38.79
N ALA A 108 -2.68 -3.34 39.88
CA ALA A 108 -2.91 -4.36 40.90
C ALA A 108 -4.21 -4.09 41.69
N GLU A 109 -4.64 -2.84 41.74
CA GLU A 109 -5.86 -2.33 42.37
C GLU A 109 -7.10 -2.44 41.46
N ARG A 110 -6.98 -3.08 40.28
CA ARG A 110 -8.05 -3.26 39.29
C ARG A 110 -8.62 -1.97 38.72
N VAL A 111 -7.82 -0.91 38.73
CA VAL A 111 -8.12 0.31 37.98
C VAL A 111 -7.76 0.07 36.52
N LEU A 112 -8.75 0.24 35.64
CA LEU A 112 -8.59 0.08 34.21
C LEU A 112 -8.14 1.41 33.58
N TYR A 113 -7.07 1.35 32.81
CA TYR A 113 -6.52 2.46 32.04
C TYR A 113 -6.65 2.19 30.54
N ARG A 114 -6.98 3.24 29.77
CA ARG A 114 -6.95 3.21 28.30
C ARG A 114 -5.75 4.00 27.79
N LEU A 115 -5.03 3.45 26.83
CA LEU A 115 -4.02 4.19 26.08
C LEU A 115 -4.69 5.16 25.10
N SER A 116 -4.38 6.45 25.21
CA SER A 116 -4.86 7.50 24.32
C SER A 116 -3.67 8.32 23.82
N GLY A 117 -3.27 8.10 22.57
CA GLY A 117 -2.00 8.61 22.05
C GLY A 117 -0.84 7.94 22.78
N SER A 118 -0.06 8.72 23.52
CA SER A 118 1.04 8.23 24.37
C SER A 118 0.73 8.24 25.87
N VAL A 119 -0.53 8.55 26.25
CA VAL A 119 -0.91 8.77 27.65
C VAL A 119 -1.91 7.72 28.12
N TRP A 120 -1.66 7.15 29.29
CA TRP A 120 -2.59 6.24 29.99
C TRP A 120 -3.57 7.02 30.84
N ARG A 121 -4.87 6.76 30.67
CA ARG A 121 -5.93 7.46 31.42
C ARG A 121 -6.82 6.45 32.15
N PRO A 122 -7.11 6.65 33.44
CA PRO A 122 -8.02 5.78 34.17
C PRO A 122 -9.45 5.93 33.61
N VAL A 123 -10.18 4.81 33.54
CA VAL A 123 -11.51 4.71 32.93
C VAL A 123 -12.53 4.09 33.88
N ALA A 124 -12.15 3.03 34.60
CA ALA A 124 -13.05 2.31 35.50
C ALA A 124 -12.25 1.65 36.64
N GLN A 125 -12.94 1.20 37.68
CA GLN A 125 -12.39 0.46 38.83
C GLN A 125 -13.15 -0.86 38.99
N ASP A 126 -12.63 -1.76 39.83
CA ASP A 126 -13.20 -3.09 40.10
C ASP A 126 -13.37 -3.95 38.83
N VAL A 127 -12.48 -3.74 37.84
CA VAL A 127 -12.53 -4.43 36.55
C VAL A 127 -11.72 -5.73 36.62
N VAL A 128 -12.31 -6.84 36.18
CA VAL A 128 -11.64 -8.14 36.00
C VAL A 128 -11.08 -8.27 34.59
N ASP A 129 -11.86 -7.88 33.58
CA ASP A 129 -11.41 -7.90 32.19
C ASP A 129 -12.15 -6.88 31.32
N VAL A 130 -11.52 -6.52 30.20
CA VAL A 130 -12.09 -5.63 29.20
C VAL A 130 -12.02 -6.27 27.83
N SER A 131 -13.10 -6.12 27.07
CA SER A 131 -13.08 -6.40 25.65
C SER A 131 -13.84 -5.33 24.88
N ALA A 132 -13.59 -5.24 23.58
CA ALA A 132 -14.33 -4.34 22.73
C ALA A 132 -14.68 -4.97 21.40
N THR A 133 -15.86 -4.64 20.90
CA THR A 133 -16.28 -4.99 19.55
C THR A 133 -15.39 -4.28 18.53
N PRO A 134 -15.26 -4.78 17.29
CA PRO A 134 -14.48 -4.09 16.25
C PRO A 134 -14.94 -2.64 16.00
N ASP A 135 -16.21 -2.33 16.27
CA ASP A 135 -16.78 -0.98 16.20
C ASP A 135 -16.72 -0.20 17.52
N GLY A 136 -15.86 -0.57 18.47
CA GLY A 136 -15.47 0.29 19.59
C GLY A 136 -16.42 0.30 20.80
N ASN A 137 -17.38 -0.61 20.90
CA ASN A 137 -18.09 -0.78 22.17
C ASN A 137 -17.23 -1.52 23.16
N VAL A 138 -17.06 -0.89 24.31
CA VAL A 138 -16.30 -1.48 25.41
C VAL A 138 -17.28 -2.21 26.32
N MET A 139 -16.96 -3.45 26.61
CA MET A 139 -17.63 -4.23 27.63
C MET A 139 -16.63 -4.54 28.74
N LEU A 140 -17.06 -4.27 29.97
CA LEU A 140 -16.31 -4.50 31.19
C LEU A 140 -16.91 -5.70 31.90
N LEU A 141 -16.05 -6.60 32.34
CA LEU A 141 -16.38 -7.61 33.33
C LEU A 141 -15.92 -7.09 34.69
N LEU A 142 -16.87 -6.91 35.60
CA LEU A 142 -16.60 -6.42 36.95
C LEU A 142 -16.35 -7.58 37.93
N GLU A 143 -15.77 -7.27 39.08
CA GLU A 143 -15.46 -8.23 40.15
C GLU A 143 -16.69 -8.99 40.66
N ASP A 144 -17.85 -8.33 40.70
CA ASP A 144 -19.12 -8.94 41.09
C ASP A 144 -19.73 -9.87 40.02
N GLY A 145 -19.01 -10.09 38.90
CA GLY A 145 -19.41 -10.94 37.79
C GLY A 145 -20.37 -10.28 36.79
N ARG A 146 -20.72 -8.99 37.00
CA ARG A 146 -21.58 -8.26 36.06
C ARG A 146 -20.83 -7.85 34.80
N LEU A 147 -21.56 -7.84 33.70
CA LEU A 147 -21.14 -7.23 32.44
C LEU A 147 -21.73 -5.82 32.33
N VAL A 148 -20.86 -4.84 32.13
CA VAL A 148 -21.25 -3.45 31.90
C VAL A 148 -20.78 -3.04 30.52
N SER A 149 -21.72 -2.68 29.66
CA SER A 149 -21.43 -2.14 28.33
C SER A 149 -21.38 -0.61 28.37
N SER A 150 -20.57 -0.01 27.51
CA SER A 150 -20.62 1.43 27.22
C SER A 150 -21.96 1.88 26.64
N ASP A 151 -22.79 0.95 26.15
CA ASP A 151 -24.20 1.20 25.79
C ASP A 151 -25.14 0.74 26.93
N PRO A 152 -25.85 1.65 27.60
CA PRO A 152 -26.75 1.32 28.71
C PRO A 152 -28.01 0.54 28.28
N THR A 153 -28.29 0.44 26.98
CA THR A 153 -29.46 -0.30 26.46
C THR A 153 -29.22 -1.81 26.34
N GLN A 154 -27.97 -2.25 26.47
CA GLN A 154 -27.59 -3.67 26.40
C GLN A 154 -27.24 -4.20 27.79
N VAL A 155 -28.22 -4.82 28.45
CA VAL A 155 -27.99 -5.55 29.70
C VAL A 155 -27.84 -7.03 29.38
N LEU A 156 -26.61 -7.52 29.42
CA LEU A 156 -26.31 -8.95 29.32
C LEU A 156 -25.97 -9.48 30.71
N SER A 157 -26.73 -10.46 31.19
CA SER A 157 -26.37 -11.19 32.40
C SER A 157 -25.50 -12.38 32.03
N ALA A 158 -24.38 -12.57 32.73
CA ALA A 158 -23.54 -13.75 32.56
C ALA A 158 -24.33 -15.02 32.91
N PRO A 159 -24.02 -16.17 32.28
CA PRO A 159 -24.57 -17.46 32.71
C PRO A 159 -24.32 -17.72 34.20
N VAL A 160 -25.31 -18.30 34.87
CA VAL A 160 -25.16 -18.72 36.26
C VAL A 160 -24.16 -19.89 36.33
N SER A 161 -23.15 -19.76 37.19
CA SER A 161 -22.10 -20.76 37.43
C SER A 161 -21.61 -20.65 38.87
N ASP A 162 -20.82 -21.62 39.34
CA ASP A 162 -20.30 -21.68 40.72
C ASP A 162 -19.21 -20.62 41.01
N ALA A 163 -18.68 -19.98 39.97
CA ALA A 163 -17.68 -18.92 40.06
C ALA A 163 -17.94 -17.83 39.03
N ALA A 164 -17.46 -16.61 39.28
CA ALA A 164 -17.48 -15.52 38.31
C ALA A 164 -16.54 -15.84 37.12
N PRO A 165 -16.85 -15.37 35.90
CA PRO A 165 -15.98 -15.54 34.76
C PRO A 165 -14.64 -14.82 34.97
N GLN A 166 -13.57 -15.34 34.39
CA GLN A 166 -12.20 -14.82 34.52
C GLN A 166 -11.69 -14.09 33.27
N GLN A 167 -12.31 -14.34 32.12
CA GLN A 167 -11.94 -13.71 30.86
C GLN A 167 -13.17 -13.27 30.09
N LEU A 168 -13.12 -12.04 29.58
CA LEU A 168 -14.10 -11.48 28.64
C LEU A 168 -13.43 -11.31 27.28
N LEU A 169 -14.07 -11.81 26.24
CA LEU A 169 -13.61 -11.71 24.86
C LEU A 169 -14.76 -11.24 23.98
N MET A 170 -14.40 -10.65 22.84
CA MET A 170 -15.32 -10.34 21.75
C MET A 170 -14.82 -11.09 20.52
N ASP A 171 -15.74 -11.57 19.70
CA ASP A 171 -15.41 -12.08 18.37
C ASP A 171 -15.51 -11.01 17.29
N GLU A 172 -15.15 -11.38 16.06
CA GLU A 172 -15.13 -10.48 14.91
C GLU A 172 -16.52 -9.92 14.54
N HIS A 173 -17.60 -10.52 15.08
CA HIS A 173 -18.98 -10.04 14.91
C HIS A 173 -19.44 -9.14 16.06
N GLY A 174 -18.60 -8.94 17.08
CA GLY A 174 -18.90 -8.15 18.28
C GLY A 174 -19.74 -8.89 19.32
N LEU A 175 -19.75 -10.23 19.29
CA LEU A 175 -20.48 -11.03 20.26
C LEU A 175 -19.56 -11.42 21.43
N PRO A 176 -20.02 -11.29 22.68
CA PRO A 176 -19.19 -11.56 23.85
C PRO A 176 -19.06 -13.06 24.14
N TRP A 177 -17.88 -13.43 24.63
CA TRP A 177 -17.55 -14.76 25.15
C TRP A 177 -17.02 -14.63 26.58
N LEU A 178 -17.34 -15.62 27.41
CA LEU A 178 -16.92 -15.71 28.79
C LEU A 178 -16.21 -17.03 29.04
N LEU A 179 -14.98 -16.94 29.52
CA LEU A 179 -14.24 -18.10 30.05
C LEU A 179 -14.37 -18.11 31.57
N TYR A 180 -14.79 -19.24 32.11
CA TYR A 180 -14.87 -19.46 33.55
C TYR A 180 -13.60 -20.16 34.07
N PRO A 181 -13.25 -20.01 35.36
CA PRO A 181 -12.13 -20.72 35.99
C PRO A 181 -12.21 -22.25 35.85
N SER A 182 -13.41 -22.81 35.72
CA SER A 182 -13.63 -24.24 35.46
C SER A 182 -13.20 -24.69 34.06
N GLY A 183 -12.84 -23.76 33.17
CA GLY A 183 -12.52 -23.99 31.76
C GLY A 183 -13.74 -24.07 30.85
N GLN A 184 -14.94 -23.82 31.37
CA GLN A 184 -16.15 -23.67 30.56
C GLN A 184 -16.08 -22.37 29.75
N LEU A 185 -16.37 -22.46 28.46
CA LEU A 185 -16.41 -21.31 27.56
C LEU A 185 -17.84 -21.13 27.04
N TRP A 186 -18.38 -19.94 27.29
CA TRP A 186 -19.72 -19.55 26.86
C TRP A 186 -19.63 -18.43 25.83
N ARG A 187 -20.55 -18.45 24.86
CA ARG A 187 -20.66 -17.45 23.80
C ARG A 187 -22.09 -16.94 23.70
N TRP A 188 -22.26 -15.63 23.58
CA TRP A 188 -23.55 -15.03 23.25
C TRP A 188 -23.85 -15.19 21.76
N ASN A 189 -25.05 -15.65 21.41
CA ASN A 189 -25.44 -15.86 20.00
C ASN A 189 -26.32 -14.74 19.43
N GLY A 190 -26.57 -13.68 20.20
CA GLY A 190 -27.50 -12.61 19.86
C GLY A 190 -28.85 -12.70 20.61
N GLN A 191 -29.22 -13.88 21.14
CA GLN A 191 -30.47 -14.09 21.88
C GLN A 191 -30.27 -14.75 23.25
N HIS A 192 -29.36 -15.71 23.36
CA HIS A 192 -29.03 -16.38 24.61
C HIS A 192 -27.56 -16.79 24.64
N TRP A 193 -27.07 -17.15 25.83
CA TRP A 193 -25.75 -17.76 25.98
C TRP A 193 -25.79 -19.23 25.55
N ALA A 194 -24.73 -19.68 24.89
CA ALA A 194 -24.51 -21.05 24.50
C ALA A 194 -23.12 -21.50 24.94
N GLU A 195 -23.02 -22.68 25.55
CA GLU A 195 -21.74 -23.30 25.90
C GLU A 195 -21.06 -23.82 24.63
N VAL A 196 -19.83 -23.39 24.37
CA VAL A 196 -19.05 -23.69 23.15
C VAL A 196 -17.79 -24.51 23.41
N ALA A 197 -17.43 -24.73 24.69
CA ALA A 197 -16.44 -25.72 25.11
C ALA A 197 -16.78 -26.25 26.52
N ARG A 198 -16.65 -27.57 26.73
CA ARG A 198 -16.92 -28.24 28.02
C ARG A 198 -15.63 -28.56 28.79
N VAL A 199 -15.82 -28.81 30.09
CA VAL A 199 -14.80 -29.12 31.13
C VAL A 199 -13.73 -30.15 30.72
N GLN A 200 -14.02 -31.13 29.84
CA GLN A 200 -13.03 -32.14 29.42
C GLN A 200 -11.79 -31.54 28.72
N GLU A 201 -11.92 -30.36 28.09
CA GLU A 201 -10.78 -29.69 27.46
C GLU A 201 -9.92 -28.87 28.45
N GLY A 202 -10.51 -28.44 29.58
CA GLY A 202 -9.84 -27.66 30.62
C GLY A 202 -9.12 -26.42 30.08
N LEU A 203 -9.85 -25.50 29.43
CA LEU A 203 -9.27 -24.29 28.84
C LEU A 203 -8.88 -23.27 29.92
N ARG A 204 -7.67 -22.70 29.85
CA ARG A 204 -7.21 -21.68 30.82
C ARG A 204 -7.14 -20.27 30.24
N GLN A 205 -6.92 -20.15 28.93
CA GLN A 205 -6.87 -18.87 28.21
C GLN A 205 -7.40 -19.07 26.80
N VAL A 206 -8.20 -18.13 26.33
CA VAL A 206 -8.69 -18.09 24.94
C VAL A 206 -8.32 -16.74 24.33
N SER A 207 -7.93 -16.71 23.05
CA SER A 207 -7.72 -15.46 22.32
C SER A 207 -8.38 -15.54 20.96
N VAL A 208 -8.89 -14.39 20.51
CA VAL A 208 -9.64 -14.26 19.26
C VAL A 208 -8.98 -13.19 18.38
N GLY A 209 -8.82 -13.50 17.10
CA GLY A 209 -8.33 -12.58 16.07
C GLY A 209 -9.46 -11.97 15.25
N LEU A 210 -9.19 -10.83 14.61
CA LEU A 210 -10.13 -10.17 13.69
C LEU A 210 -10.51 -10.99 12.45
N ASP A 211 -9.72 -11.99 12.11
CA ASP A 211 -9.98 -12.90 10.98
C ASP A 211 -10.88 -14.08 11.38
N GLY A 212 -11.41 -14.08 12.61
CA GLY A 212 -12.21 -15.18 13.17
C GLY A 212 -11.37 -16.34 13.68
N THR A 213 -10.04 -16.20 13.73
CA THR A 213 -9.16 -17.18 14.38
C THR A 213 -9.47 -17.22 15.87
N VAL A 214 -9.89 -18.38 16.37
CA VAL A 214 -10.10 -18.62 17.80
C VAL A 214 -9.16 -19.73 18.24
N VAL A 215 -8.29 -19.39 19.19
CA VAL A 215 -7.27 -20.28 19.74
C VAL A 215 -7.30 -20.26 21.26
N ALA A 216 -6.91 -21.36 21.88
CA ALA A 216 -6.91 -21.51 23.32
C ALA A 216 -5.69 -22.28 23.82
N LEU A 217 -5.32 -22.05 25.08
CA LEU A 217 -4.43 -22.92 25.84
C LEU A 217 -5.26 -23.71 26.85
N ASN A 218 -5.03 -25.01 26.90
CA ASN A 218 -5.56 -25.83 27.98
C ASN A 218 -4.70 -25.73 29.26
N ASN A 219 -5.16 -26.36 30.33
CA ASN A 219 -4.47 -26.39 31.63
C ASN A 219 -3.07 -27.00 31.57
N GLN A 220 -2.78 -27.81 30.54
CA GLN A 220 -1.45 -28.41 30.30
C GLN A 220 -0.53 -27.50 29.47
N GLY A 221 -1.01 -26.33 29.00
CA GLY A 221 -0.25 -25.41 28.15
C GLY A 221 -0.20 -25.82 26.67
N HIS A 222 -1.06 -26.73 26.24
CA HIS A 222 -1.14 -27.18 24.85
C HIS A 222 -2.12 -26.29 24.06
N LEU A 223 -1.77 -25.98 22.81
CA LEU A 223 -2.56 -25.16 21.91
C LEU A 223 -3.76 -25.93 21.37
N ARG A 224 -4.93 -25.29 21.39
CA ARG A 224 -6.17 -25.73 20.73
C ARG A 224 -6.61 -24.68 19.72
N VAL A 225 -6.98 -25.11 18.52
CA VAL A 225 -7.54 -24.25 17.48
C VAL A 225 -9.00 -24.65 17.27
N ARG A 226 -9.90 -23.68 17.28
CA ARG A 226 -11.31 -23.92 17.00
C ARG A 226 -11.55 -23.83 15.50
N ARG A 227 -11.93 -24.94 14.87
CA ARG A 227 -12.28 -24.93 13.45
C ARG A 227 -13.56 -24.16 13.25
N ALA A 228 -13.45 -23.02 12.55
CA ALA A 228 -14.55 -22.10 12.36
C ALA A 228 -15.80 -22.77 11.73
N SER A 229 -15.65 -23.68 10.76
CA SER A 229 -16.75 -24.38 10.05
C SER A 229 -17.55 -25.39 10.86
N SER A 230 -16.94 -25.99 11.89
CA SER A 230 -17.58 -27.04 12.67
C SER A 230 -17.79 -26.66 14.14
N GLY A 231 -17.14 -25.57 14.58
CA GLY A 231 -17.06 -25.18 15.98
C GLY A 231 -16.26 -26.13 16.87
N GLN A 232 -15.70 -27.21 16.30
CA GLN A 232 -14.92 -28.23 17.01
C GLN A 232 -13.52 -27.70 17.36
N TRP A 233 -13.01 -28.16 18.49
CA TRP A 233 -11.65 -27.88 18.96
C TRP A 233 -10.71 -28.97 18.47
N GLU A 234 -9.57 -28.56 17.93
CA GLU A 234 -8.54 -29.46 17.40
C GLU A 234 -7.18 -29.11 18.00
N PRO A 235 -6.24 -30.05 18.10
CA PRO A 235 -4.85 -29.74 18.44
C PRO A 235 -4.29 -28.69 17.47
N GLY A 236 -3.74 -27.59 18.01
CA GLY A 236 -3.19 -26.49 17.23
C GLY A 236 -1.82 -26.83 16.65
N ALA A 237 -1.60 -26.43 15.39
CA ALA A 237 -0.38 -26.58 14.58
C ALA A 237 0.73 -27.45 15.20
N SER A 238 0.90 -28.66 14.66
CA SER A 238 1.91 -29.69 14.98
C SER A 238 3.38 -29.23 15.13
N THR A 239 3.70 -27.96 14.89
CA THR A 239 5.02 -27.37 15.02
C THR A 239 5.35 -26.97 16.46
N ILE A 240 4.42 -26.40 17.25
CA ILE A 240 4.70 -25.99 18.65
C ILE A 240 4.99 -27.21 19.53
N GLU A 241 4.18 -28.26 19.38
CA GLU A 241 4.40 -29.55 20.05
C GLU A 241 5.72 -30.20 19.60
N ARG A 242 6.08 -30.07 18.31
CA ARG A 242 7.39 -30.52 17.78
C ARG A 242 8.57 -29.69 18.30
N LEU A 243 8.37 -28.41 18.60
CA LEU A 243 9.37 -27.54 19.19
C LEU A 243 9.49 -27.72 20.72
N GLY A 244 8.62 -28.52 21.34
CA GLY A 244 8.63 -28.78 22.78
C GLY A 244 8.26 -27.55 23.62
N ILE A 245 7.59 -26.56 23.04
CA ILE A 245 7.27 -25.31 23.73
C ILE A 245 5.99 -25.49 24.54
N GLN A 246 6.08 -25.36 25.86
CA GLN A 246 4.92 -25.25 26.75
C GLN A 246 4.56 -23.79 26.93
N ALA A 247 3.48 -23.34 26.28
CA ALA A 247 3.08 -21.95 26.33
C ALA A 247 2.46 -21.61 27.70
N SER A 248 2.86 -20.47 28.28
CA SER A 248 2.28 -19.82 29.46
C SER A 248 1.20 -18.78 29.09
N THR A 249 1.35 -18.10 27.95
CA THR A 249 0.32 -17.23 27.40
C THR A 249 0.32 -17.21 25.87
N LEU A 250 -0.78 -16.74 25.28
CA LEU A 250 -0.96 -16.65 23.84
C LEU A 250 -1.64 -15.34 23.42
N ALA A 251 -1.28 -14.82 22.25
CA ALA A 251 -1.97 -13.72 21.59
C ALA A 251 -2.14 -14.00 20.10
N VAL A 252 -3.21 -13.46 19.52
CA VAL A 252 -3.49 -13.53 18.08
C VAL A 252 -3.24 -12.14 17.50
N GLY A 253 -2.28 -12.04 16.61
CA GLY A 253 -2.02 -10.84 15.82
C GLY A 253 -2.81 -10.81 14.52
N PRO A 254 -2.55 -9.81 13.66
CA PRO A 254 -3.20 -9.69 12.36
C PRO A 254 -3.04 -10.96 11.52
N GLN A 255 -4.09 -11.33 10.78
CA GLN A 255 -4.12 -12.51 9.91
C GLN A 255 -3.96 -13.84 10.67
N GLY A 256 -4.35 -13.89 11.95
CA GLY A 256 -4.36 -15.12 12.74
C GLY A 256 -2.98 -15.59 13.17
N ARG A 257 -1.97 -14.72 13.06
CA ARG A 257 -0.57 -15.03 13.43
C ARG A 257 -0.44 -15.13 14.93
N LEU A 258 0.22 -16.18 15.40
CA LEU A 258 0.31 -16.44 16.82
C LEU A 258 1.58 -15.84 17.43
N TRP A 259 1.40 -15.32 18.65
CA TRP A 259 2.47 -14.95 19.56
C TRP A 259 2.28 -15.74 20.84
N LEU A 260 3.36 -16.27 21.39
CA LEU A 260 3.31 -17.07 22.59
C LEU A 260 4.49 -16.77 23.49
N ILE A 261 4.27 -16.91 24.79
CA ILE A 261 5.33 -16.92 25.79
C ILE A 261 5.35 -18.32 26.37
N ASP A 262 6.53 -18.89 26.59
CA ASP A 262 6.67 -20.20 27.23
C ASP A 262 6.68 -20.11 28.77
N THR A 263 6.72 -21.26 29.45
CA THR A 263 6.82 -21.31 30.93
C THR A 263 8.12 -20.74 31.49
N GLN A 264 9.14 -20.52 30.65
CA GLN A 264 10.43 -19.90 31.02
C GLN A 264 10.41 -18.38 30.80
N GLY A 265 9.34 -17.84 30.22
CA GLY A 265 9.19 -16.41 29.91
C GLY A 265 9.84 -16.00 28.58
N GLU A 266 10.13 -16.95 27.70
CA GLU A 266 10.64 -16.69 26.36
C GLU A 266 9.51 -16.39 25.38
N LEU A 267 9.65 -15.28 24.64
CA LEU A 267 8.67 -14.82 23.67
C LEU A 267 8.99 -15.38 22.28
N PHE A 268 7.98 -15.96 21.64
CA PHE A 268 8.04 -16.47 20.28
C PHE A 268 6.96 -15.83 19.40
N ALA A 269 7.33 -15.52 18.16
CA ALA A 269 6.43 -14.97 17.15
C ALA A 269 6.40 -15.87 15.91
N GLU A 270 5.20 -16.05 15.36
CA GLU A 270 4.98 -16.77 14.10
C GLU A 270 5.23 -15.86 12.88
N LEU A 271 6.08 -16.33 11.96
CA LEU A 271 6.44 -15.69 10.69
C LEU A 271 5.93 -16.50 9.48
N SER A 272 5.69 -15.80 8.38
CA SER A 272 5.43 -16.41 7.07
C SER A 272 6.74 -16.67 6.33
N SER A 273 6.91 -17.89 5.81
CA SER A 273 8.12 -18.30 5.10
C SER A 273 8.21 -17.77 3.66
N GLN A 274 7.19 -17.07 3.13
CA GLN A 274 7.21 -16.37 1.84
C GLN A 274 6.36 -15.09 1.84
N ALA A 275 6.66 -14.20 0.89
CA ALA A 275 5.86 -13.04 0.53
C ALA A 275 4.53 -13.49 -0.12
N GLU A 276 3.63 -14.07 0.67
CA GLU A 276 2.22 -14.13 0.31
C GLU A 276 1.59 -12.77 0.64
N GLU A 277 1.19 -12.04 -0.38
CA GLU A 277 0.06 -11.12 -0.24
C GLU A 277 -1.16 -11.97 0.19
N ALA A 278 -1.45 -11.91 1.48
CA ALA A 278 -2.42 -12.79 2.12
C ALA A 278 -3.84 -12.54 1.59
N LYS A 279 -4.44 -13.57 0.99
CA LYS A 279 -5.88 -13.67 0.81
C LYS A 279 -6.53 -13.85 2.20
N PRO A 280 -7.54 -13.07 2.61
CA PRO A 280 -8.16 -13.20 3.92
C PRO A 280 -8.75 -14.61 4.11
N ALA A 281 -8.44 -15.27 5.22
CA ALA A 281 -8.98 -16.57 5.57
C ALA A 281 -10.48 -16.47 5.90
N VAL A 282 -11.23 -17.49 5.50
CA VAL A 282 -12.70 -17.55 5.56
C VAL A 282 -13.14 -18.13 6.91
N ALA A 283 -13.73 -17.32 7.79
CA ALA A 283 -14.59 -17.81 8.86
C ALA A 283 -16.03 -18.02 8.34
N PRO A 284 -16.80 -19.02 8.81
CA PRO A 284 -18.14 -19.30 8.34
C PRO A 284 -19.21 -18.56 9.14
N ALA A 285 -20.35 -18.45 8.48
CA ALA A 285 -21.43 -17.54 8.79
C ALA A 285 -22.51 -18.18 9.65
N LEU A 286 -22.58 -17.78 10.91
CA LEU A 286 -23.83 -17.63 11.64
C LEU A 286 -23.70 -16.33 12.46
N PHE A 287 -24.81 -15.66 12.75
CA PHE A 287 -24.99 -14.60 13.77
C PHE A 287 -25.08 -13.12 13.35
N THR A 288 -25.97 -12.44 14.08
CA THR A 288 -26.35 -11.02 14.06
C THR A 288 -25.20 -10.12 14.53
N ARG A 289 -24.97 -8.99 13.86
CA ARG A 289 -23.98 -7.97 14.31
C ARG A 289 -24.60 -7.04 15.35
N LEU A 290 -23.94 -6.89 16.49
CA LEU A 290 -24.43 -6.07 17.59
C LEU A 290 -23.90 -4.63 17.45
N LEU A 291 -24.76 -3.72 17.00
CA LEU A 291 -24.54 -2.28 16.94
C LEU A 291 -25.15 -1.58 18.16
N THR A 292 -24.43 -0.60 18.67
CA THR A 292 -24.93 0.32 19.70
C THR A 292 -25.14 1.71 19.11
N TRP A 293 -26.06 2.47 19.69
CA TRP A 293 -26.51 3.73 19.10
C TRP A 293 -26.43 4.86 20.11
N ARG A 294 -25.59 5.86 19.83
CA ARG A 294 -25.56 7.14 20.56
C ARG A 294 -26.25 8.21 19.73
N GLN A 295 -27.11 9.01 20.33
CA GLN A 295 -27.63 10.19 19.66
C GLN A 295 -26.53 11.24 19.55
N VAL A 296 -26.31 11.76 18.34
CA VAL A 296 -25.22 12.70 18.05
C VAL A 296 -25.70 14.02 17.46
N GLY A 297 -27.01 14.15 17.21
CA GLY A 297 -27.59 15.36 16.65
C GLY A 297 -29.09 15.46 16.85
N GLY A 298 -29.68 16.50 16.25
CA GLY A 298 -31.11 16.78 16.27
C GLY A 298 -31.90 15.97 15.23
N GLN A 299 -33.07 16.49 14.85
CA GLN A 299 -33.92 15.90 13.81
C GLN A 299 -33.24 15.96 12.45
N SER A 300 -33.15 14.82 11.77
CA SER A 300 -32.47 14.65 10.50
C SER A 300 -33.31 13.82 9.53
N LEU A 301 -33.27 14.21 8.26
CA LEU A 301 -33.85 13.49 7.12
C LEU A 301 -32.84 12.48 6.54
N ALA A 302 -31.56 12.85 6.48
CA ALA A 302 -30.50 12.02 5.94
C ALA A 302 -29.14 12.42 6.54
N VAL A 303 -28.20 11.48 6.52
CA VAL A 303 -26.81 11.70 6.93
C VAL A 303 -25.88 11.17 5.85
N SER A 304 -24.76 11.85 5.61
CA SER A 304 -23.70 11.36 4.73
C SER A 304 -22.35 11.47 5.42
N LEU A 305 -21.50 10.47 5.20
CA LEU A 305 -20.14 10.37 5.71
C LEU A 305 -19.15 10.30 4.55
N GLY A 306 -18.05 11.04 4.65
CA GLY A 306 -16.97 11.07 3.67
C GLY A 306 -15.83 10.13 4.05
N ALA A 307 -14.94 9.86 3.09
CA ALA A 307 -13.81 8.93 3.27
C ALA A 307 -12.78 9.36 4.33
N ASP A 308 -12.82 10.61 4.80
CA ASP A 308 -11.95 11.15 5.84
C ASP A 308 -12.66 11.34 7.19
N GLY A 309 -13.88 10.83 7.33
CA GLY A 309 -14.70 11.01 8.52
C GLY A 309 -15.46 12.35 8.56
N SER A 310 -15.43 13.15 7.49
CA SER A 310 -16.32 14.31 7.36
C SER A 310 -17.78 13.87 7.38
N ALA A 311 -18.58 14.46 8.26
CA ALA A 311 -20.00 14.12 8.40
C ALA A 311 -20.90 15.33 8.19
N PHE A 312 -21.98 15.12 7.43
CA PHE A 312 -23.01 16.12 7.16
C PHE A 312 -24.40 15.52 7.37
N SER A 313 -25.32 16.33 7.88
CA SER A 313 -26.71 15.97 8.14
C SER A 313 -27.65 16.91 7.39
N LEU A 314 -28.71 16.37 6.81
CA LEU A 314 -29.81 17.13 6.22
C LEU A 314 -30.98 17.18 7.19
N ALA A 315 -31.46 18.36 7.53
CA ALA A 315 -32.71 18.51 8.27
C ALA A 315 -33.92 18.38 7.33
N GLN A 316 -35.12 18.15 7.88
CA GLN A 316 -36.34 18.01 7.08
C GLN A 316 -36.68 19.23 6.23
N ASN A 317 -36.34 20.43 6.71
CA ASN A 317 -36.54 21.68 5.99
C ASN A 317 -35.44 21.94 4.93
N GLY A 318 -34.59 20.95 4.67
CA GLY A 318 -33.49 21.01 3.71
C GLY A 318 -32.22 21.66 4.25
N ALA A 319 -32.20 22.18 5.47
CA ALA A 319 -31.01 22.82 6.04
C ALA A 319 -29.87 21.81 6.22
N VAL A 320 -28.65 22.21 5.87
CA VAL A 320 -27.46 21.35 5.97
C VAL A 320 -26.65 21.70 7.21
N TRP A 321 -26.24 20.68 7.95
CA TRP A 321 -25.40 20.80 9.13
C TRP A 321 -24.12 20.01 8.94
N GLN A 322 -22.98 20.62 9.27
CA GLN A 322 -21.68 19.97 9.26
C GLN A 322 -21.27 19.61 10.68
N TRP A 323 -20.87 18.36 10.88
CA TRP A 323 -20.35 17.89 12.16
C TRP A 323 -18.97 18.47 12.45
N LYS A 324 -18.74 18.90 13.69
CA LYS A 324 -17.47 19.50 14.15
C LYS A 324 -16.70 18.62 15.14
N GLY A 325 -17.27 17.50 15.57
CA GLY A 325 -16.69 16.62 16.57
C GLY A 325 -17.66 16.42 17.74
N GLU A 326 -17.62 15.24 18.37
CA GLU A 326 -18.52 14.84 19.46
C GLU A 326 -20.00 15.15 19.16
N ASP A 327 -20.62 16.07 19.89
CA ASP A 327 -22.02 16.45 19.72
C ASP A 327 -22.18 17.87 19.11
N GLN A 328 -21.11 18.42 18.52
CA GLN A 328 -21.07 19.76 17.96
C GLN A 328 -21.39 19.79 16.46
N TRP A 329 -22.29 20.70 16.06
CA TRP A 329 -22.71 20.91 14.69
C TRP A 329 -22.74 22.40 14.35
N SER A 330 -22.38 22.72 13.11
CA SER A 330 -22.55 24.07 12.57
C SER A 330 -23.45 24.05 11.35
N LEU A 331 -24.37 25.02 11.28
CA LEU A 331 -25.18 25.25 10.10
C LEU A 331 -24.28 25.64 8.91
N VAL A 332 -24.56 25.05 7.75
CA VAL A 332 -23.96 25.42 6.47
C VAL A 332 -25.09 25.98 5.60
N ASN A 333 -25.08 27.29 5.37
CA ASN A 333 -26.16 27.99 4.66
C ASN A 333 -26.43 27.37 3.29
N GLY A 334 -27.58 26.71 3.12
CA GLY A 334 -28.04 26.06 1.90
C GLY A 334 -29.28 25.21 2.19
N GLN A 335 -30.07 24.89 1.15
CA GLN A 335 -31.27 24.06 1.26
C GLN A 335 -31.29 22.98 0.17
N PHE A 336 -31.33 21.72 0.56
CA PHE A 336 -31.22 20.58 -0.35
C PHE A 336 -32.19 19.44 0.01
N GLN A 337 -32.40 18.52 -0.92
CA GLN A 337 -33.18 17.29 -0.73
C GLN A 337 -32.30 16.05 -0.57
N ALA A 338 -31.07 16.08 -1.07
CA ALA A 338 -30.08 15.05 -0.83
C ALA A 338 -28.68 15.67 -0.69
N LEU A 339 -27.78 14.96 -0.01
CA LEU A 339 -26.39 15.37 0.14
C LEU A 339 -25.43 14.20 -0.02
N ALA A 340 -24.19 14.52 -0.33
CA ALA A 340 -23.06 13.59 -0.32
C ALA A 340 -21.84 14.26 0.33
N ALA A 341 -21.29 13.66 1.38
CA ALA A 341 -20.13 14.17 2.09
C ALA A 341 -18.84 13.71 1.41
N GLY A 342 -17.98 14.66 1.04
CA GLY A 342 -16.65 14.39 0.49
C GLY A 342 -15.57 14.39 1.56
N VAL A 343 -14.32 14.53 1.12
CA VAL A 343 -13.16 14.64 2.00
C VAL A 343 -12.77 16.09 2.26
N LYS A 344 -12.06 16.34 3.36
CA LYS A 344 -11.56 17.66 3.79
C LYS A 344 -12.68 18.69 3.96
N GLY A 345 -13.87 18.23 4.40
CA GLY A 345 -15.02 19.09 4.65
C GLY A 345 -15.74 19.60 3.41
N THR A 346 -15.53 19.00 2.24
CA THR A 346 -16.38 19.21 1.06
C THR A 346 -17.68 18.42 1.18
N ALA A 347 -18.68 18.84 0.41
CA ALA A 347 -19.96 18.15 0.28
C ALA A 347 -20.60 18.52 -1.06
N TRP A 348 -21.55 17.72 -1.50
CA TRP A 348 -22.42 18.03 -2.63
C TRP A 348 -23.87 17.96 -2.19
N GLY A 349 -24.70 18.79 -2.81
CA GLY A 349 -26.13 18.90 -2.51
C GLY A 349 -26.95 18.80 -3.79
N LEU A 350 -28.15 18.24 -3.68
CA LEU A 350 -29.15 18.20 -4.73
C LEU A 350 -30.35 19.03 -4.29
N ASP A 351 -30.74 20.04 -5.06
CA ASP A 351 -31.91 20.85 -4.74
C ASP A 351 -33.22 20.18 -5.19
N ALA A 352 -34.36 20.81 -4.89
CA ALA A 352 -35.68 20.31 -5.28
C ALA A 352 -35.94 20.28 -6.79
N ARG A 353 -35.08 20.92 -7.59
CA ARG A 353 -35.14 20.97 -9.05
C ARG A 353 -34.08 20.07 -9.69
N GLN A 354 -33.41 19.21 -8.90
CA GLN A 354 -32.36 18.30 -9.33
C GLN A 354 -31.04 18.96 -9.76
N HIS A 355 -30.84 20.25 -9.46
CA HIS A 355 -29.54 20.89 -9.69
C HIS A 355 -28.53 20.43 -8.64
N VAL A 356 -27.30 20.22 -9.09
CA VAL A 356 -26.20 19.75 -8.24
C VAL A 356 -25.40 20.94 -7.74
N PHE A 357 -25.04 20.96 -6.47
CA PHE A 357 -24.22 22.00 -5.86
C PHE A 357 -23.01 21.38 -5.18
N ALA A 358 -21.87 22.07 -5.18
CA ALA A 358 -20.67 21.71 -4.44
C ALA A 358 -20.38 22.73 -3.34
N LEU A 359 -20.07 22.26 -2.15
CA LEU A 359 -19.66 23.06 -1.01
C LEU A 359 -18.19 23.44 -1.15
N ASN A 360 -17.93 24.73 -1.22
CA ASN A 360 -16.60 25.31 -1.30
C ASN A 360 -16.48 26.45 -0.28
N LYS A 361 -15.56 26.32 0.70
CA LYS A 361 -15.29 27.33 1.73
C LYS A 361 -16.56 27.84 2.46
N GLY A 362 -17.52 26.94 2.72
CA GLY A 362 -18.77 27.27 3.40
C GLY A 362 -19.87 27.87 2.51
N GLN A 363 -19.63 27.99 1.19
CA GLN A 363 -20.61 28.45 0.21
C GLN A 363 -20.94 27.34 -0.79
N TRP A 364 -22.20 27.24 -1.20
CA TRP A 364 -22.63 26.31 -2.25
C TRP A 364 -22.49 26.96 -3.62
N LEU A 365 -21.78 26.27 -4.50
CA LEU A 365 -21.64 26.63 -5.90
C LEU A 365 -22.44 25.64 -6.74
N GLU A 366 -23.36 26.14 -7.55
CA GLU A 366 -24.10 25.31 -8.50
C GLU A 366 -23.15 24.75 -9.57
N LEU A 367 -23.33 23.46 -9.87
CA LEU A 367 -22.61 22.73 -10.89
C LEU A 367 -23.54 22.52 -12.10
N PRO A 368 -22.99 22.53 -13.33
CA PRO A 368 -23.78 22.30 -14.52
C PRO A 368 -24.31 20.85 -14.55
N GLY A 369 -25.61 20.69 -14.82
CA GLY A 369 -26.27 19.40 -14.99
C GLY A 369 -27.38 19.14 -13.98
N LEU A 370 -28.15 18.07 -14.23
CA LEU A 370 -29.20 17.60 -13.35
C LEU A 370 -28.85 16.20 -12.84
N ALA A 371 -29.19 15.90 -11.59
CA ALA A 371 -29.09 14.57 -11.03
C ALA A 371 -30.27 14.23 -10.11
N ARG A 372 -30.67 12.96 -10.12
CA ARG A 372 -31.71 12.42 -9.23
C ARG A 372 -31.15 11.77 -7.97
N ALA A 373 -29.86 11.40 -8.00
CA ALA A 373 -29.13 10.93 -6.83
C ALA A 373 -27.65 11.29 -6.96
N ILE A 374 -26.97 11.49 -5.82
CA ILE A 374 -25.53 11.76 -5.75
C ILE A 374 -24.86 10.92 -4.65
N ALA A 375 -23.57 10.61 -4.82
CA ALA A 375 -22.69 10.13 -3.76
C ALA A 375 -21.26 10.64 -3.97
N ALA A 376 -20.45 10.61 -2.93
CA ALA A 376 -19.06 11.08 -2.98
C ALA A 376 -18.08 9.91 -2.91
N GLY A 377 -17.01 9.96 -3.69
CA GLY A 377 -15.91 9.00 -3.68
C GLY A 377 -14.68 9.49 -2.90
N GLN A 378 -13.65 8.64 -2.85
CA GLN A 378 -12.47 8.79 -1.98
C GLN A 378 -11.58 9.98 -2.34
N ASN A 379 -11.57 10.41 -3.61
CA ASN A 379 -10.68 11.45 -4.12
C ASN A 379 -11.39 12.78 -4.37
N ASN A 380 -12.38 13.11 -3.52
CA ASN A 380 -13.23 14.29 -3.69
C ASN A 380 -14.01 14.28 -5.01
N THR A 381 -14.36 13.07 -5.47
CA THR A 381 -15.12 12.78 -6.68
C THR A 381 -16.61 12.77 -6.32
N VAL A 382 -17.47 13.25 -7.21
CA VAL A 382 -18.92 13.16 -7.05
C VAL A 382 -19.50 12.30 -8.17
N TRP A 383 -20.28 11.32 -7.76
CA TRP A 383 -21.01 10.40 -8.59
C TRP A 383 -22.47 10.81 -8.61
N ALA A 384 -23.08 10.76 -9.79
CA ALA A 384 -24.46 11.18 -9.96
C ALA A 384 -25.21 10.17 -10.84
N ILE A 385 -26.47 9.90 -10.50
CA ILE A 385 -27.42 9.34 -11.46
C ILE A 385 -28.16 10.52 -12.07
N THR A 386 -28.07 10.67 -13.37
CA THR A 386 -28.75 11.75 -14.11
C THR A 386 -30.17 11.34 -14.50
N PRO A 387 -31.08 12.29 -14.78
CA PRO A 387 -32.45 11.97 -15.19
C PRO A 387 -32.59 11.17 -16.49
N ASP A 388 -31.58 11.24 -17.36
CA ASP A 388 -31.46 10.50 -18.61
C ASP A 388 -30.68 9.17 -18.47
N ASP A 389 -30.37 8.76 -17.23
CA ASP A 389 -29.58 7.55 -16.92
C ASP A 389 -28.24 7.49 -17.69
N ALA A 390 -27.52 8.61 -17.78
CA ALA A 390 -26.24 8.73 -18.49
C ALA A 390 -25.08 7.94 -17.85
N LEU A 391 -25.27 7.42 -16.63
CA LEU A 391 -24.42 6.40 -16.02
C LEU A 391 -24.99 5.03 -16.42
N VAL A 392 -24.18 4.03 -16.78
CA VAL A 392 -24.66 2.63 -16.85
C VAL A 392 -24.93 2.13 -15.43
N VAL A 393 -25.95 2.68 -14.76
CA VAL A 393 -26.59 2.05 -13.62
C VAL A 393 -27.58 1.01 -14.15
N PRO A 394 -27.88 -0.05 -13.38
CA PRO A 394 -28.91 -0.98 -13.78
C PRO A 394 -30.24 -0.23 -13.94
N PRO A 395 -31.07 -0.60 -14.94
CA PRO A 395 -32.38 0.03 -15.14
C PRO A 395 -33.18 0.09 -13.84
N GLY A 396 -33.66 1.28 -13.50
CA GLY A 396 -34.46 1.50 -12.29
C GLY A 396 -33.66 1.66 -10.99
N ALA A 397 -32.34 1.82 -11.01
CA ALA A 397 -31.56 2.30 -9.86
C ALA A 397 -32.17 3.60 -9.31
N GLN A 398 -32.30 3.77 -8.00
CA GLN A 398 -32.93 4.92 -7.34
C GLN A 398 -31.94 5.74 -6.53
N THR A 399 -30.94 5.08 -5.94
CA THR A 399 -29.89 5.68 -5.13
C THR A 399 -28.55 5.04 -5.45
N LEU A 400 -27.48 5.70 -5.03
CA LEU A 400 -26.13 5.19 -5.15
C LEU A 400 -25.33 5.39 -3.86
N ALA A 401 -24.35 4.52 -3.62
CA ALA A 401 -23.35 4.63 -2.57
C ALA A 401 -21.97 4.24 -3.12
N MET A 402 -20.90 4.85 -2.63
CA MET A 402 -19.53 4.55 -3.07
C MET A 402 -18.79 3.73 -2.04
N GLY A 403 -18.18 2.64 -2.50
CA GLY A 403 -17.28 1.82 -1.70
C GLY A 403 -15.80 2.05 -2.00
N PRO A 404 -14.91 1.18 -1.47
CA PRO A 404 -13.48 1.31 -1.63
C PRO A 404 -13.06 1.31 -3.11
N GLY A 405 -12.14 2.21 -3.48
CA GLY A 405 -11.72 2.35 -4.88
C GLY A 405 -12.79 2.93 -5.81
N ASP A 406 -13.74 3.71 -5.26
CA ASP A 406 -14.88 4.30 -5.97
C ASP A 406 -15.77 3.26 -6.67
N VAL A 407 -15.91 2.08 -6.05
CA VAL A 407 -16.82 1.03 -6.55
C VAL A 407 -18.27 1.42 -6.27
N PRO A 408 -19.13 1.58 -7.30
CA PRO A 408 -20.50 2.00 -7.10
C PRO A 408 -21.42 0.85 -6.67
N TRP A 409 -22.29 1.16 -5.73
CA TRP A 409 -23.40 0.34 -5.28
C TRP A 409 -24.71 1.07 -5.50
N VAL A 410 -25.77 0.35 -5.81
CA VAL A 410 -27.10 0.92 -6.09
C VAL A 410 -28.21 0.12 -5.42
N ILE A 411 -29.32 0.81 -5.15
CA ILE A 411 -30.61 0.19 -4.83
C ILE A 411 -31.55 0.41 -6.01
N LEU A 412 -32.20 -0.66 -6.49
CA LEU A 412 -33.19 -0.62 -7.55
C LEU A 412 -34.59 -0.25 -7.03
N GLY A 413 -35.53 0.07 -7.92
CA GLY A 413 -36.89 0.49 -7.56
C GLY A 413 -37.63 -0.45 -6.60
N GLN A 414 -37.41 -1.76 -6.70
CA GLN A 414 -37.99 -2.79 -5.83
C GLN A 414 -37.16 -3.07 -4.55
N GLY A 415 -36.05 -2.36 -4.32
CA GLY A 415 -35.17 -2.55 -3.17
C GLY A 415 -33.99 -3.52 -3.42
N GLY A 416 -33.89 -4.13 -4.60
CA GLY A 416 -32.75 -4.99 -4.93
C GLY A 416 -31.41 -4.23 -4.88
N VAL A 417 -30.37 -4.86 -4.34
CA VAL A 417 -29.04 -4.24 -4.20
C VAL A 417 -28.08 -4.81 -5.24
N GLN A 418 -27.36 -3.94 -5.93
CA GLN A 418 -26.31 -4.35 -6.88
C GLN A 418 -25.03 -3.54 -6.67
N PHE A 419 -23.89 -4.12 -7.04
CA PHE A 419 -22.59 -3.46 -7.03
C PHE A 419 -21.81 -3.74 -8.31
N PHE A 420 -20.92 -2.84 -8.67
CA PHE A 420 -20.14 -2.97 -9.90
C PHE A 420 -18.81 -3.69 -9.64
N GLN A 421 -18.56 -4.78 -10.36
CA GLN A 421 -17.30 -5.52 -10.25
C GLN A 421 -16.93 -6.17 -11.58
N GLY A 422 -15.67 -6.03 -11.98
CA GLY A 422 -15.15 -6.69 -13.19
C GLY A 422 -15.89 -6.29 -14.47
N GLY A 423 -16.38 -5.06 -14.55
CA GLY A 423 -17.09 -4.53 -15.74
C GLY A 423 -18.58 -4.87 -15.82
N ARG A 424 -19.17 -5.47 -14.77
CA ARG A 424 -20.59 -5.85 -14.72
C ARG A 424 -21.23 -5.53 -13.38
N TRP A 425 -22.55 -5.39 -13.38
CA TRP A 425 -23.34 -5.29 -12.16
C TRP A 425 -23.62 -6.68 -11.59
N MET A 426 -23.31 -6.83 -10.31
CA MET A 426 -23.47 -8.06 -9.54
C MET A 426 -24.60 -7.85 -8.55
N GLU A 427 -25.58 -8.75 -8.54
CA GLU A 427 -26.70 -8.71 -7.61
C GLU A 427 -26.31 -9.30 -6.24
N VAL A 428 -26.84 -8.70 -5.18
CA VAL A 428 -26.70 -9.18 -3.80
C VAL A 428 -28.09 -9.58 -3.27
N PRO A 429 -28.49 -10.84 -3.45
CA PRO A 429 -29.84 -11.29 -3.13
C PRO A 429 -30.09 -11.32 -1.62
N GLY A 430 -31.37 -11.33 -1.22
CA GLY A 430 -31.78 -11.56 0.18
C GLY A 430 -32.16 -10.31 0.97
N ILE A 431 -32.30 -9.14 0.33
CA ILE A 431 -32.87 -7.94 0.96
C ILE A 431 -33.68 -7.10 -0.03
N GLU A 432 -34.77 -6.51 0.47
CA GLU A 432 -35.44 -5.36 -0.15
C GLU A 432 -35.00 -4.09 0.59
N ALA A 433 -33.95 -3.42 0.10
CA ALA A 433 -33.35 -2.29 0.78
C ALA A 433 -34.11 -0.97 0.54
N ALA A 434 -34.19 -0.12 1.58
CA ALA A 434 -34.65 1.27 1.50
C ALA A 434 -33.48 2.27 1.51
N SER A 435 -32.41 1.97 2.24
CA SER A 435 -31.19 2.78 2.30
C SER A 435 -29.98 1.86 2.39
N LEU A 436 -28.84 2.31 1.86
CA LEU A 436 -27.60 1.55 1.71
C LEU A 436 -26.43 2.48 2.04
N GLY A 437 -25.50 2.00 2.86
CA GLY A 437 -24.26 2.69 3.18
C GLY A 437 -23.07 1.75 3.00
N VAL A 438 -21.99 2.28 2.44
CA VAL A 438 -20.75 1.53 2.18
C VAL A 438 -19.57 2.32 2.76
N GLY A 439 -18.80 1.67 3.62
CA GLY A 439 -17.60 2.22 4.23
C GLY A 439 -16.36 2.01 3.36
N MET A 440 -15.34 2.82 3.60
CA MET A 440 -14.07 2.76 2.86
C MET A 440 -13.17 1.58 3.25
N ASP A 441 -13.45 0.96 4.39
CA ASP A 441 -12.94 -0.37 4.78
C ASP A 441 -13.65 -1.51 4.02
N GLY A 442 -14.70 -1.18 3.27
CA GLY A 442 -15.54 -2.11 2.54
C GLY A 442 -16.73 -2.63 3.34
N THR A 443 -16.97 -2.21 4.57
CA THR A 443 -18.18 -2.63 5.30
C THR A 443 -19.43 -2.12 4.57
N VAL A 444 -20.47 -2.95 4.43
CA VAL A 444 -21.73 -2.57 3.77
C VAL A 444 -22.89 -2.82 4.72
N TYR A 445 -23.76 -1.82 4.88
CA TYR A 445 -25.03 -1.95 5.58
C TYR A 445 -26.19 -1.52 4.71
N ALA A 446 -27.34 -2.17 4.90
CA ALA A 446 -28.60 -1.77 4.30
C ALA A 446 -29.71 -1.77 5.36
N THR A 447 -30.77 -1.02 5.07
CA THR A 447 -32.00 -1.01 5.88
C THR A 447 -33.10 -1.66 5.07
N HIS A 448 -33.87 -2.56 5.68
CA HIS A 448 -34.97 -3.24 5.01
C HIS A 448 -36.18 -2.31 4.85
N ARG A 449 -36.83 -2.33 3.68
CA ARG A 449 -37.84 -1.33 3.28
C ARG A 449 -39.13 -1.38 4.10
N GLN A 450 -39.54 -2.56 4.57
CA GLN A 450 -40.84 -2.72 5.25
C GLN A 450 -40.76 -2.47 6.75
N ASP A 451 -39.76 -3.05 7.42
CA ASP A 451 -39.67 -3.06 8.90
C ASP A 451 -38.51 -2.21 9.45
N GLN A 452 -37.72 -1.60 8.55
CA GLN A 452 -36.58 -0.71 8.83
C GLN A 452 -35.44 -1.41 9.58
N SER A 453 -35.42 -2.74 9.63
CA SER A 453 -34.34 -3.49 10.25
C SER A 453 -33.00 -3.25 9.54
N ILE A 454 -31.91 -3.17 10.30
CA ILE A 454 -30.57 -2.97 9.75
C ILE A 454 -29.97 -4.34 9.45
N HIS A 455 -29.32 -4.47 8.30
CA HIS A 455 -28.59 -5.66 7.88
C HIS A 455 -27.19 -5.26 7.44
N TRP A 456 -26.22 -6.13 7.67
CA TRP A 456 -24.87 -5.98 7.18
C TRP A 456 -24.58 -7.07 6.16
N LEU A 457 -23.78 -6.76 5.14
CA LEU A 457 -23.41 -7.73 4.13
C LEU A 457 -22.20 -8.53 4.59
N ASP A 458 -22.39 -9.84 4.74
CA ASP A 458 -21.27 -10.76 4.85
C ASP A 458 -20.70 -11.01 3.45
N LYS A 459 -19.56 -10.38 3.15
CA LYS A 459 -18.91 -10.49 1.84
C LYS A 459 -18.36 -11.88 1.53
N ARG A 460 -18.27 -12.77 2.53
CA ARG A 460 -17.72 -14.12 2.37
C ARG A 460 -18.68 -15.00 1.58
N ASP A 461 -19.96 -14.93 1.90
CA ASP A 461 -21.05 -15.67 1.24
C ASP A 461 -21.99 -14.77 0.43
N MET A 462 -21.72 -13.44 0.40
CA MET A 462 -22.53 -12.42 -0.25
C MET A 462 -23.98 -12.42 0.23
N SER A 463 -24.19 -12.66 1.53
CA SER A 463 -25.53 -12.70 2.12
C SER A 463 -25.74 -11.63 3.20
N TRP A 464 -26.96 -11.13 3.28
CA TRP A 464 -27.38 -10.19 4.30
C TRP A 464 -27.59 -10.89 5.64
N LYS A 465 -26.95 -10.35 6.68
CA LYS A 465 -27.10 -10.79 8.06
C LYS A 465 -27.72 -9.66 8.88
N PRO A 466 -28.56 -9.95 9.88
CA PRO A 466 -29.16 -8.90 10.70
C PRO A 466 -28.10 -8.14 11.51
N ALA A 467 -28.35 -6.85 11.73
CA ALA A 467 -27.64 -6.01 12.68
C ALA A 467 -28.64 -5.32 13.62
N THR A 468 -28.27 -5.05 14.87
CA THR A 468 -29.23 -4.49 15.84
C THR A 468 -29.59 -3.04 15.56
N GLY A 469 -30.89 -2.75 15.60
CA GLY A 469 -31.44 -1.41 15.43
C GLY A 469 -32.39 -1.30 14.25
N LYS A 470 -33.00 -0.11 14.14
CA LYS A 470 -33.85 0.27 13.01
C LYS A 470 -33.44 1.64 12.48
N ALA A 471 -33.50 1.81 11.18
CA ALA A 471 -33.09 3.04 10.53
C ALA A 471 -33.91 3.34 9.28
N LEU A 472 -34.23 4.63 9.11
CA LEU A 472 -34.82 5.23 7.90
C LEU A 472 -33.75 5.49 6.83
N PHE A 473 -32.56 5.88 7.29
CA PHE A 473 -31.40 6.17 6.44
C PHE A 473 -30.13 5.66 7.12
N ILE A 474 -29.16 5.17 6.35
CA ILE A 474 -27.87 4.69 6.86
C ILE A 474 -26.71 5.21 6.00
N ALA A 475 -25.65 5.68 6.65
CA ALA A 475 -24.36 6.01 6.05
C ALA A 475 -23.26 5.31 6.84
N VAL A 476 -22.12 4.98 6.21
CA VAL A 476 -21.05 4.21 6.86
C VAL A 476 -19.75 5.00 6.78
N GLY A 477 -19.10 5.16 7.93
CA GLY A 477 -17.84 5.89 8.03
C GLY A 477 -16.67 5.11 7.39
N PRO A 478 -15.49 5.75 7.28
CA PRO A 478 -14.34 5.13 6.62
C PRO A 478 -13.83 3.88 7.34
N THR A 479 -14.08 3.77 8.64
CA THR A 479 -13.73 2.61 9.49
C THR A 479 -14.85 1.58 9.68
N GLY A 480 -15.90 1.65 8.84
CA GLY A 480 -17.01 0.70 8.82
C GLY A 480 -18.12 0.93 9.83
N SER A 481 -18.10 2.08 10.51
CA SER A 481 -19.03 2.43 11.58
C SER A 481 -20.26 3.16 11.03
N PRO A 482 -21.49 2.61 11.17
CA PRO A 482 -22.67 3.25 10.62
C PRO A 482 -23.17 4.43 11.46
N TRP A 483 -23.67 5.44 10.75
CA TRP A 483 -24.56 6.47 11.26
C TRP A 483 -25.93 6.29 10.64
N VAL A 484 -26.98 6.53 11.42
CA VAL A 484 -28.35 6.34 10.97
C VAL A 484 -29.24 7.51 11.34
N VAL A 485 -30.25 7.70 10.51
CA VAL A 485 -31.46 8.39 10.92
C VAL A 485 -32.42 7.33 11.43
N ALA A 486 -32.59 7.25 12.75
CA ALA A 486 -33.49 6.29 13.39
C ALA A 486 -34.97 6.73 13.22
N PRO A 487 -35.94 5.83 13.45
CA PRO A 487 -37.35 6.21 13.56
C PRO A 487 -37.56 7.37 14.55
N GLY A 488 -38.42 8.32 14.18
CA GLY A 488 -38.54 9.61 14.87
C GLY A 488 -37.46 10.63 14.46
N GLN A 489 -36.71 10.35 13.39
CA GLN A 489 -35.71 11.24 12.77
C GLN A 489 -34.52 11.61 13.65
N ARG A 490 -34.21 10.76 14.63
CA ARG A 490 -33.07 11.00 15.53
C ARG A 490 -31.80 10.59 14.82
N LEU A 491 -30.83 11.49 14.74
CA LEU A 491 -29.50 11.19 14.21
C LEU A 491 -28.68 10.41 15.24
N MET A 492 -28.34 9.17 14.93
CA MET A 492 -27.60 8.25 15.78
C MET A 492 -26.31 7.80 15.11
N ALA A 493 -25.26 7.54 15.89
CA ALA A 493 -23.98 7.01 15.42
C ALA A 493 -23.57 5.77 16.23
N SER A 494 -22.85 4.85 15.60
CA SER A 494 -22.23 3.71 16.30
C SER A 494 -20.88 4.07 16.94
N GLY A 495 -20.49 3.30 17.97
CA GLY A 495 -19.48 3.67 18.97
C GLY A 495 -18.07 4.05 18.50
N ARG A 496 -17.56 3.51 17.38
CA ARG A 496 -16.16 3.70 16.90
C ARG A 496 -15.88 5.12 16.40
N PHE A 497 -16.86 5.75 15.75
CA PHE A 497 -16.63 6.91 14.89
C PHE A 497 -16.27 8.19 15.68
N LEU A 498 -16.76 8.32 16.91
CA LEU A 498 -16.84 9.64 17.57
C LEU A 498 -15.55 10.09 18.27
N ARG A 499 -14.62 9.17 18.58
CA ARG A 499 -13.41 9.49 19.37
C ARG A 499 -12.11 9.47 18.55
N GLU A 500 -11.95 8.53 17.62
CA GLU A 500 -10.70 8.35 16.87
C GLU A 500 -10.62 9.25 15.63
N GLU A 501 -11.71 9.38 14.87
CA GLU A 501 -11.75 10.23 13.67
C GLU A 501 -11.83 11.73 14.02
N ALA A 502 -12.46 12.10 15.14
CA ALA A 502 -12.43 13.48 15.65
C ALA A 502 -11.00 13.94 16.00
N GLN A 503 -10.20 13.06 16.63
CA GLN A 503 -8.79 13.29 16.96
C GLN A 503 -7.92 13.34 15.69
N GLN A 504 -8.10 12.38 14.76
CA GLN A 504 -7.39 12.37 13.48
C GLN A 504 -7.71 13.61 12.65
N ARG A 505 -8.96 14.08 12.66
CA ARG A 505 -9.37 15.31 11.97
C ARG A 505 -8.75 16.56 12.60
N PHE A 506 -8.69 16.62 13.93
CA PHE A 506 -8.03 17.71 14.65
C PHE A 506 -6.53 17.78 14.29
N GLU A 507 -5.85 16.62 14.25
CA GLU A 507 -4.44 16.53 13.85
C GLU A 507 -4.22 16.81 12.35
N ALA A 508 -5.13 16.39 11.47
CA ALA A 508 -5.08 16.67 10.04
C ALA A 508 -5.34 18.15 9.72
N GLN A 509 -6.24 18.81 10.48
CA GLN A 509 -6.49 20.25 10.38
C GLN A 509 -5.27 21.06 10.85
N GLN A 510 -4.55 20.59 11.86
CA GLN A 510 -3.30 21.24 12.29
C GLN A 510 -2.15 21.07 11.30
N ARG A 511 -2.10 19.95 10.55
CA ARG A 511 -1.10 19.72 9.50
C ARG A 511 -1.38 20.45 8.19
N ALA A 512 -2.60 20.94 7.97
CA ALA A 512 -3.00 21.57 6.72
C ALA A 512 -2.69 23.08 6.70
N GLN A 513 -1.45 23.46 6.38
CA GLN A 513 -1.12 24.77 5.80
C GLN A 513 -0.93 24.65 4.29
N GLU A 514 -2.04 24.64 3.54
CA GLU A 514 -2.27 25.35 2.26
C GLU A 514 -3.62 24.92 1.66
N PRO A 515 -4.44 25.84 1.12
CA PRO A 515 -5.77 25.53 0.63
C PRO A 515 -5.75 24.91 -0.78
N VAL A 516 -6.28 23.70 -0.91
CA VAL A 516 -6.55 23.07 -2.21
C VAL A 516 -7.77 23.73 -2.86
N LYS A 517 -7.62 24.18 -4.11
CA LYS A 517 -8.73 24.69 -4.93
C LYS A 517 -9.71 23.53 -5.23
N PRO A 518 -11.03 23.72 -5.11
CA PRO A 518 -11.98 22.68 -5.50
C PRO A 518 -11.88 22.46 -7.00
N VAL A 519 -11.57 21.21 -7.36
CA VAL A 519 -11.62 20.72 -8.74
C VAL A 519 -12.95 20.01 -8.88
N LEU A 520 -13.76 20.45 -9.85
CA LEU A 520 -14.86 19.64 -10.36
C LEU A 520 -14.24 18.51 -11.18
N THR A 521 -13.99 17.37 -10.55
CA THR A 521 -13.62 16.15 -11.27
C THR A 521 -14.92 15.44 -11.62
N ILE A 522 -15.37 15.57 -12.87
CA ILE A 522 -16.29 14.59 -13.46
C ILE A 522 -15.46 13.32 -13.59
N THR A 523 -15.50 12.45 -12.57
CA THR A 523 -14.80 11.18 -12.59
C THR A 523 -15.67 10.20 -13.35
N THR A 524 -15.36 10.02 -14.63
CA THR A 524 -15.89 8.93 -15.43
C THR A 524 -15.41 7.59 -14.85
N ALA A 525 -16.32 6.85 -14.19
CA ALA A 525 -16.40 5.38 -14.40
C ALA A 525 -16.44 5.13 -15.91
N PRO A 526 -16.07 3.91 -16.36
CA PRO A 526 -15.87 3.64 -17.78
C PRO A 526 -17.06 4.18 -18.58
N LEU A 527 -16.78 5.09 -19.51
CA LEU A 527 -17.78 5.63 -20.40
C LEU A 527 -18.46 4.43 -21.09
N PRO A 528 -19.79 4.25 -21.02
CA PRO A 528 -20.46 3.65 -22.16
C PRO A 528 -20.07 4.53 -23.33
N THR A 529 -19.31 3.96 -24.25
CA THR A 529 -19.08 4.54 -25.56
C THR A 529 -20.46 4.89 -26.10
N SER A 530 -20.82 6.17 -26.07
CA SER A 530 -21.80 6.72 -26.98
C SER A 530 -21.35 6.25 -28.36
N GLN A 531 -22.06 5.25 -28.90
CA GLN A 531 -21.83 4.70 -30.24
C GLN A 531 -22.36 5.64 -31.32
N LYS A 532 -22.72 6.88 -30.95
CA LYS A 532 -22.98 7.92 -31.94
C LYS A 532 -21.66 8.27 -32.60
N SER A 533 -21.62 8.12 -33.92
CA SER A 533 -20.45 8.51 -34.71
C SER A 533 -20.04 9.94 -34.39
N LEU A 534 -18.75 10.14 -34.11
CA LEU A 534 -18.20 11.47 -33.87
C LEU A 534 -18.36 12.36 -35.10
N SER A 535 -18.59 13.65 -34.90
CA SER A 535 -18.61 14.67 -35.96
C SER A 535 -17.39 15.58 -35.80
N PHE A 536 -16.69 15.87 -36.89
CA PHE A 536 -15.48 16.69 -36.86
C PHE A 536 -15.72 18.06 -37.49
N GLN A 537 -15.14 19.09 -36.86
CA GLN A 537 -15.07 20.45 -37.37
C GLN A 537 -13.61 20.84 -37.57
N THR A 538 -13.28 21.47 -38.69
CA THR A 538 -11.92 21.97 -38.95
C THR A 538 -11.78 23.39 -38.44
N LEU A 539 -10.73 23.64 -37.65
CA LEU A 539 -10.41 24.99 -37.20
C LEU A 539 -10.03 25.87 -38.41
N PRO A 540 -10.52 27.11 -38.48
CA PRO A 540 -10.12 28.05 -39.51
C PRO A 540 -8.68 28.53 -39.23
N SER A 541 -7.68 27.80 -39.74
CA SER A 541 -6.31 28.29 -39.84
C SER A 541 -6.06 28.83 -41.25
N GLN A 542 -5.90 30.15 -41.36
CA GLN A 542 -5.23 30.73 -42.52
C GLN A 542 -3.73 30.76 -42.13
N ASP A 543 -2.94 30.03 -42.90
CA ASP A 543 -1.45 30.00 -42.90
C ASP A 543 -0.71 29.14 -41.85
N MET A 544 -1.35 28.63 -40.79
CA MET A 544 -0.68 27.72 -39.84
C MET A 544 -0.85 26.24 -40.20
N ARG A 545 0.29 25.52 -40.27
CA ARG A 545 0.40 24.09 -40.55
C ARG A 545 1.02 23.38 -39.35
N PHE A 546 0.31 22.39 -38.81
CA PHE A 546 0.77 21.58 -37.69
C PHE A 546 1.18 20.19 -38.16
N GLN A 547 2.12 19.58 -37.44
CA GLN A 547 2.60 18.22 -37.72
C GLN A 547 2.24 17.21 -36.62
N ASP A 548 1.95 17.70 -35.42
CA ASP A 548 1.57 16.88 -34.28
C ASP A 548 0.73 17.68 -33.27
N ILE A 549 -0.01 16.97 -32.42
CA ILE A 549 -0.93 17.55 -31.43
C ILE A 549 -0.90 16.74 -30.13
N GLY A 550 -0.99 17.43 -28.99
CA GLY A 550 -0.99 16.82 -27.66
C GLY A 550 -2.08 17.42 -26.79
N ILE A 551 -2.78 16.57 -26.03
CA ILE A 551 -3.85 16.99 -25.14
C ILE A 551 -3.66 16.36 -23.76
N GLY A 552 -3.67 17.19 -22.72
CA GLY A 552 -3.61 16.72 -21.33
C GLY A 552 -4.97 16.29 -20.81
N SER A 553 -5.00 15.44 -19.79
CA SER A 553 -6.26 15.02 -19.13
C SER A 553 -7.05 16.17 -18.51
N ASN A 554 -6.44 17.35 -18.30
CA ASN A 554 -7.14 18.58 -17.89
C ASN A 554 -7.76 19.36 -19.07
N GLY A 555 -7.60 18.87 -20.30
CA GLY A 555 -8.09 19.52 -21.52
C GLY A 555 -7.13 20.53 -22.14
N ALA A 556 -5.92 20.73 -21.60
CA ALA A 556 -4.94 21.63 -22.21
C ALA A 556 -4.51 21.11 -23.58
N VAL A 557 -4.65 21.93 -24.63
CA VAL A 557 -4.33 21.54 -26.01
C VAL A 557 -3.11 22.29 -26.49
N PHE A 558 -2.12 21.54 -26.98
CA PHE A 558 -0.92 22.05 -27.60
C PHE A 558 -0.70 21.40 -28.97
N ALA A 559 -0.08 22.11 -29.89
CA ALA A 559 0.27 21.60 -31.21
C ALA A 559 1.68 22.02 -31.62
N LEU A 560 2.30 21.24 -32.50
CA LEU A 560 3.61 21.52 -33.07
C LEU A 560 3.47 22.04 -34.49
N GLY A 561 4.02 23.22 -34.77
CA GLY A 561 4.11 23.78 -36.11
C GLY A 561 5.03 22.93 -37.01
N GLY A 562 4.96 23.15 -38.32
CA GLY A 562 5.84 22.47 -39.28
C GLY A 562 7.34 22.74 -39.09
N ASP A 563 7.70 23.82 -38.40
CA ASP A 563 9.07 24.15 -37.96
C ASP A 563 9.44 23.50 -36.61
N GLY A 564 8.48 22.85 -35.95
CA GLY A 564 8.62 22.25 -34.64
C GLY A 564 8.38 23.20 -33.47
N SER A 565 7.92 24.43 -33.70
CA SER A 565 7.56 25.39 -32.65
C SER A 565 6.31 24.95 -31.89
N LEU A 566 6.26 25.25 -30.59
CA LEU A 566 5.17 24.88 -29.70
C LEU A 566 4.08 25.96 -29.69
N PHE A 567 2.84 25.55 -29.94
CA PHE A 567 1.66 26.41 -29.86
C PHE A 567 0.68 25.89 -28.80
N CYS A 568 0.01 26.79 -28.09
CA CYS A 568 -1.08 26.46 -27.18
C CYS A 568 -2.42 26.94 -27.75
N PHE A 569 -3.50 26.19 -27.53
CA PHE A 569 -4.82 26.56 -28.03
C PHE A 569 -5.53 27.52 -27.06
N SER A 570 -6.22 28.52 -27.61
CA SER A 570 -7.17 29.34 -26.87
C SER A 570 -8.61 29.05 -27.31
N ASN A 571 -9.46 28.71 -26.33
CA ASN A 571 -10.90 28.55 -26.54
C ASN A 571 -11.57 29.88 -26.90
N ALA A 572 -11.10 30.99 -26.35
CA ALA A 572 -11.72 32.31 -26.52
C ALA A 572 -11.53 32.85 -27.94
N SER A 573 -10.31 32.77 -28.45
CA SER A 573 -9.99 33.19 -29.81
C SER A 573 -10.11 32.08 -30.85
N GLN A 574 -10.34 30.83 -30.43
CA GLN A 574 -10.34 29.62 -31.27
C GLN A 574 -9.11 29.52 -32.18
N ARG A 575 -7.95 29.89 -31.63
CA ARG A 575 -6.67 29.97 -32.35
C ARG A 575 -5.56 29.34 -31.54
N PHE A 576 -4.54 28.89 -32.25
CA PHE A 576 -3.27 28.51 -31.67
C PHE A 576 -2.38 29.75 -31.53
N LEU A 577 -1.84 29.94 -30.32
CA LEU A 577 -0.93 31.02 -29.96
C LEU A 577 0.48 30.45 -29.80
N LEU A 578 1.49 31.13 -30.33
CA LEU A 578 2.89 30.71 -30.18
C LEU A 578 3.26 30.72 -28.69
N ALA A 579 3.58 29.55 -28.15
CA ALA A 579 3.96 29.37 -26.76
C ALA A 579 5.48 29.39 -26.59
N ALA A 580 6.21 28.62 -27.39
CA ALA A 580 7.67 28.59 -27.36
C ALA A 580 8.25 28.25 -28.73
N LEU A 581 9.40 28.83 -29.06
CA LEU A 581 10.22 28.35 -30.17
C LEU A 581 10.87 27.01 -29.79
N SER A 582 10.78 26.03 -30.66
CA SER A 582 11.36 24.69 -30.47
C SER A 582 11.63 24.00 -31.82
N GLN A 583 12.32 22.86 -31.79
CA GLN A 583 12.48 21.97 -32.95
C GLN A 583 11.85 20.59 -32.66
N ALA A 584 10.70 20.60 -32.00
CA ALA A 584 10.02 19.38 -31.58
C ALA A 584 9.37 18.68 -32.79
N LYS A 585 9.46 17.35 -32.81
CA LYS A 585 8.81 16.45 -33.76
C LYS A 585 7.58 15.75 -33.15
N ARG A 586 7.59 15.56 -31.83
CA ARG A 586 6.53 14.92 -31.05
C ARG A 586 6.18 15.70 -29.81
N ILE A 587 4.91 15.67 -29.43
CA ILE A 587 4.41 16.29 -28.20
C ILE A 587 3.52 15.33 -27.41
N ALA A 588 3.71 15.34 -26.09
CA ALA A 588 2.77 14.75 -25.15
C ALA A 588 2.49 15.73 -24.01
N VAL A 589 1.30 15.72 -23.42
CA VAL A 589 0.88 16.70 -22.42
C VAL A 589 0.38 15.97 -21.18
N ASN A 590 0.90 16.32 -20.00
CA ASN A 590 0.50 15.65 -18.77
C ASN A 590 -0.86 16.17 -18.24
N ALA A 591 -1.38 15.54 -17.19
CA ALA A 591 -2.65 15.92 -16.57
C ALA A 591 -2.65 17.35 -15.97
N ALA A 592 -1.48 17.95 -15.71
CA ALA A 592 -1.36 19.33 -15.26
C ALA A 592 -1.30 20.34 -16.43
N GLY A 593 -1.30 19.88 -17.69
CA GLY A 593 -1.20 20.74 -18.87
C GLY A 593 0.24 21.14 -19.20
N GLN A 594 1.23 20.40 -18.72
CA GLN A 594 2.64 20.66 -19.01
C GLN A 594 3.11 19.78 -20.18
N PRO A 595 3.74 20.38 -21.21
CA PRO A 595 4.18 19.68 -22.40
C PRO A 595 5.53 18.96 -22.19
N TRP A 596 5.63 17.80 -22.82
CA TRP A 596 6.86 17.08 -23.11
C TRP A 596 7.06 17.05 -24.61
N LEU A 597 8.28 17.34 -25.04
CA LEU A 597 8.68 17.47 -26.44
C LEU A 597 9.76 16.44 -26.74
N LEU A 598 9.67 15.82 -27.91
CA LEU A 598 10.75 15.01 -28.48
C LEU A 598 11.12 15.61 -29.83
N ASN A 599 12.41 15.92 -30.01
CA ASN A 599 12.90 16.58 -31.21
C ASN A 599 13.34 15.60 -32.31
N ALA A 600 13.71 16.11 -33.48
CA ALA A 600 14.14 15.27 -34.60
C ALA A 600 15.41 14.43 -34.33
N SER A 601 16.27 14.87 -33.41
CA SER A 601 17.43 14.09 -32.94
C SER A 601 17.08 13.02 -31.89
N GLY A 602 15.82 12.94 -31.48
CA GLY A 602 15.30 11.99 -30.51
C GLY A 602 15.42 12.40 -29.04
N VAL A 603 15.93 13.60 -28.77
CA VAL A 603 16.08 14.09 -27.40
C VAL A 603 14.73 14.54 -26.85
N VAL A 604 14.44 14.11 -25.62
CA VAL A 604 13.23 14.46 -24.88
C VAL A 604 13.50 15.65 -23.96
N THR A 605 12.63 16.65 -23.98
CA THR A 605 12.61 17.78 -23.04
C THR A 605 11.20 17.91 -22.45
N HIS A 606 11.09 18.35 -21.21
CA HIS A 606 9.81 18.58 -20.57
C HIS A 606 9.80 19.84 -19.75
N PHE A 607 8.63 20.45 -19.63
CA PHE A 607 8.44 21.69 -18.89
C PHE A 607 7.94 21.39 -17.47
N ASP A 608 8.74 21.73 -16.47
CA ASP A 608 8.34 21.66 -15.07
C ASP A 608 8.06 23.08 -14.54
N LYS A 609 6.78 23.47 -14.62
CA LYS A 609 6.17 24.73 -14.13
C LYS A 609 6.75 26.03 -14.68
N THR A 610 8.05 26.23 -14.59
CA THR A 610 8.79 27.42 -15.01
C THR A 610 10.06 27.11 -15.78
N VAL A 611 10.55 25.86 -15.80
CA VAL A 611 11.85 25.49 -16.40
C VAL A 611 11.73 24.31 -17.36
N TRP A 612 12.52 24.33 -18.43
CA TRP A 612 12.69 23.18 -19.33
C TRP A 612 13.82 22.29 -18.84
N LEU A 613 13.53 20.99 -18.74
CA LEU A 613 14.46 19.97 -18.30
C LEU A 613 14.61 18.91 -19.40
N THR A 614 15.84 18.60 -19.77
CA THR A 614 16.19 17.58 -20.77
C THR A 614 16.33 16.21 -20.13
N VAL A 615 15.96 15.16 -20.86
CA VAL A 615 16.22 13.75 -20.53
C VAL A 615 17.30 13.21 -21.49
N PRO A 616 18.58 13.54 -21.23
CA PRO A 616 19.67 13.40 -22.21
C PRO A 616 20.13 11.96 -22.47
N GLU A 617 19.85 11.01 -21.58
CA GLU A 617 20.24 9.61 -21.71
C GLU A 617 19.35 8.80 -22.66
N PHE A 618 18.22 9.36 -23.08
CA PHE A 618 17.25 8.71 -23.94
C PHE A 618 17.19 9.36 -25.30
N ILE A 619 17.31 8.53 -26.35
CA ILE A 619 17.13 8.93 -27.74
C ILE A 619 15.94 8.18 -28.29
N GLY A 620 14.82 8.89 -28.38
CA GLY A 620 13.51 8.39 -28.79
C GLY A 620 13.17 8.67 -30.24
N GLN A 621 12.20 7.92 -30.76
CA GLN A 621 11.48 8.27 -31.98
C GLN A 621 10.02 8.65 -31.74
N ASP A 622 9.46 8.29 -30.57
CA ASP A 622 8.08 8.58 -30.17
C ASP A 622 7.93 8.71 -28.64
N LEU A 623 6.93 9.47 -28.20
CA LEU A 623 6.66 9.79 -26.80
C LEU A 623 5.14 9.95 -26.59
N ALA A 624 4.62 9.42 -25.50
CA ALA A 624 3.24 9.63 -25.07
C ALA A 624 3.13 9.70 -23.54
N ILE A 625 2.03 10.27 -23.06
CA ILE A 625 1.70 10.28 -21.63
C ILE A 625 0.33 9.63 -21.47
N GLY A 626 0.26 8.59 -20.65
CA GLY A 626 -0.98 7.92 -20.32
C GLY A 626 -1.86 8.79 -19.42
N PRO A 627 -3.18 8.51 -19.34
CA PRO A 627 -4.05 9.28 -18.46
C PRO A 627 -3.75 9.12 -16.96
N ASP A 628 -3.04 8.05 -16.58
CA ASP A 628 -2.48 7.83 -15.25
C ASP A 628 -1.25 8.72 -14.95
N GLY A 629 -0.83 9.55 -15.91
CA GLY A 629 0.33 10.42 -15.83
C GLY A 629 1.64 9.74 -16.15
N GLN A 630 1.64 8.43 -16.46
CA GLN A 630 2.85 7.71 -16.80
C GLN A 630 3.37 8.13 -18.18
N VAL A 631 4.62 8.55 -18.24
CA VAL A 631 5.27 8.89 -19.51
C VAL A 631 5.88 7.63 -20.12
N TRP A 632 5.62 7.43 -21.41
CA TRP A 632 6.04 6.29 -22.23
C TRP A 632 6.80 6.79 -23.44
N ALA A 633 7.82 6.05 -23.86
CA ALA A 633 8.61 6.41 -25.04
C ALA A 633 9.05 5.18 -25.83
N VAL A 634 9.40 5.41 -27.09
CA VAL A 634 9.99 4.39 -27.97
C VAL A 634 11.36 4.87 -28.42
N ASP A 635 12.38 4.04 -28.28
CA ASP A 635 13.73 4.37 -28.75
C ASP A 635 13.88 4.24 -30.28
N MET A 636 15.03 4.65 -30.81
CA MET A 636 15.35 4.53 -32.25
C MET A 636 15.40 3.07 -32.76
N GLN A 637 15.51 2.09 -31.86
CA GLN A 637 15.52 0.67 -32.18
C GLN A 637 14.13 0.02 -32.06
N GLY A 638 13.09 0.81 -31.75
CA GLY A 638 11.71 0.36 -31.59
C GLY A 638 11.40 -0.29 -30.24
N GLU A 639 12.26 -0.15 -29.24
CA GLU A 639 12.04 -0.68 -27.89
C GLU A 639 11.20 0.30 -27.06
N SER A 640 10.34 -0.24 -26.19
CA SER A 640 9.42 0.55 -25.36
C SER A 640 10.01 0.85 -23.98
N TYR A 641 9.77 2.07 -23.50
CA TYR A 641 10.29 2.59 -22.24
C TYR A 641 9.22 3.29 -21.42
N ARG A 642 9.42 3.28 -20.11
CA ARG A 642 8.62 4.00 -19.13
C ARG A 642 9.50 4.97 -18.36
N TYR A 643 9.07 6.22 -18.19
CA TYR A 643 9.80 7.19 -17.38
C TYR A 643 9.59 6.94 -15.89
N ALA A 644 10.67 6.69 -15.15
CA ALA A 644 10.65 6.56 -13.70
C ALA A 644 10.96 7.91 -13.05
N ALA A 645 9.94 8.53 -12.45
CA ALA A 645 10.08 9.85 -11.81
C ALA A 645 11.10 9.87 -10.65
N ALA A 646 11.24 8.75 -9.92
CA ALA A 646 12.17 8.63 -8.80
C ALA A 646 13.64 8.70 -9.23
N THR A 647 13.98 8.11 -10.38
CA THR A 647 15.33 8.11 -10.95
C THR A 647 15.51 9.18 -12.04
N GLN A 648 14.40 9.79 -12.46
CA GLN A 648 14.27 10.72 -13.58
C GLN A 648 14.84 10.15 -14.89
N ARG A 649 14.67 8.84 -15.13
CA ARG A 649 15.20 8.11 -16.29
C ARG A 649 14.14 7.29 -17.00
N PHE A 650 14.36 6.98 -18.28
CA PHE A 650 13.57 5.98 -19.00
C PHE A 650 14.07 4.56 -18.70
N GLU A 651 13.19 3.72 -18.17
CA GLU A 651 13.42 2.31 -17.89
C GLU A 651 12.84 1.46 -19.03
N ARG A 652 13.61 0.50 -19.56
CA ARG A 652 13.17 -0.38 -20.65
C ARG A 652 12.11 -1.36 -20.16
N MET A 653 11.05 -1.53 -20.94
CA MET A 653 10.04 -2.56 -20.70
C MET A 653 10.51 -3.92 -21.21
N THR A 654 10.39 -4.95 -20.38
CA THR A 654 10.63 -6.34 -20.77
C THR A 654 9.35 -6.98 -21.29
N VAL A 655 9.44 -7.65 -22.43
CA VAL A 655 8.32 -8.44 -23.00
C VAL A 655 8.47 -9.88 -22.53
N ALA A 656 7.39 -10.47 -22.01
CA ALA A 656 7.41 -11.79 -21.39
C ALA A 656 7.17 -12.96 -22.38
N SER A 657 6.76 -12.69 -23.62
CA SER A 657 6.44 -13.71 -24.63
C SER A 657 7.67 -14.18 -25.44
N ALA A 658 7.64 -15.45 -25.86
CA ALA A 658 8.66 -16.10 -26.68
C ALA A 658 8.71 -15.66 -28.16
N ASP A 659 7.69 -14.92 -28.63
CA ASP A 659 7.70 -14.27 -29.94
C ASP A 659 8.40 -12.91 -29.82
N ALA A 660 9.28 -12.60 -30.78
CA ALA A 660 10.25 -11.50 -30.83
C ALA A 660 9.85 -10.17 -30.16
N PRO A 661 10.81 -9.37 -29.66
CA PRO A 661 10.53 -8.08 -29.02
C PRO A 661 9.70 -7.19 -29.95
N VAL A 662 8.58 -6.68 -29.43
CA VAL A 662 7.64 -5.84 -30.19
C VAL A 662 8.34 -4.54 -30.60
N LYS A 663 8.70 -4.44 -31.88
CA LYS A 663 9.36 -3.26 -32.46
C LYS A 663 8.33 -2.17 -32.76
N ALA A 664 8.15 -1.28 -31.80
CA ALA A 664 7.23 -0.15 -31.87
C ALA A 664 7.75 0.97 -32.78
N GLN A 665 6.82 1.69 -33.41
CA GLN A 665 7.01 2.93 -34.15
C GLN A 665 6.19 4.09 -33.54
N ARG A 666 5.04 3.77 -32.94
CA ARG A 666 4.24 4.68 -32.12
C ARG A 666 3.94 4.08 -30.76
N ILE A 667 3.68 4.92 -29.77
CA ILE A 667 3.26 4.50 -28.44
C ILE A 667 2.13 5.39 -27.91
N ALA A 668 1.21 4.80 -27.14
CA ALA A 668 0.24 5.52 -26.32
C ALA A 668 0.10 4.85 -24.95
N GLY A 669 0.08 5.67 -23.89
CA GLY A 669 -0.15 5.19 -22.52
C GLY A 669 -1.63 5.03 -22.22
N ALA A 670 -1.97 4.06 -21.37
CA ALA A 670 -3.32 3.79 -20.87
C ALA A 670 -3.27 3.67 -19.34
N ASN A 671 -4.43 3.72 -18.68
CA ASN A 671 -4.50 3.60 -17.22
C ASN A 671 -3.99 2.24 -16.74
N GLY A 672 -3.40 2.22 -15.55
CA GLY A 672 -2.98 0.98 -14.89
C GLY A 672 -1.66 0.43 -15.43
N ASN A 673 -0.77 1.30 -15.90
CA ASN A 673 0.55 0.93 -16.44
C ASN A 673 0.44 0.01 -17.68
N ILE A 674 -0.62 0.19 -18.46
CA ILE A 674 -0.85 -0.44 -19.77
C ILE A 674 -0.33 0.51 -20.84
N TYR A 675 0.26 -0.02 -21.90
CA TYR A 675 0.66 0.78 -23.06
C TYR A 675 0.30 0.08 -24.37
N TRP A 676 0.09 0.89 -25.39
CA TRP A 676 -0.26 0.47 -26.74
C TRP A 676 0.85 0.89 -27.67
N VAL A 677 1.20 0.04 -28.62
CA VAL A 677 2.19 0.36 -29.63
C VAL A 677 1.69 0.05 -31.02
N VAL A 678 2.06 0.91 -31.98
CA VAL A 678 1.94 0.58 -33.41
C VAL A 678 3.30 0.07 -33.85
N THR A 679 3.37 -1.17 -34.32
CA THR A 679 4.63 -1.77 -34.76
C THR A 679 5.08 -1.25 -36.12
N GLN A 680 6.33 -1.54 -36.50
CA GLN A 680 6.84 -1.25 -37.85
C GLN A 680 5.99 -1.92 -38.95
N ASP A 681 5.45 -3.12 -38.67
CA ASP A 681 4.54 -3.87 -39.54
C ASP A 681 3.08 -3.37 -39.48
N LYS A 682 2.85 -2.18 -38.91
CA LYS A 682 1.54 -1.52 -38.84
C LYS A 682 0.51 -2.29 -38.03
N GLN A 683 0.95 -3.04 -37.03
CA GLN A 683 0.07 -3.73 -36.08
C GLN A 683 -0.10 -2.90 -34.82
N LEU A 684 -1.33 -2.71 -34.38
CA LEU A 684 -1.63 -2.18 -33.05
C LEU A 684 -1.55 -3.31 -32.03
N VAL A 685 -0.67 -3.18 -31.05
CA VAL A 685 -0.39 -4.17 -30.03
C VAL A 685 -0.69 -3.56 -28.66
N ARG A 686 -1.46 -4.27 -27.84
CA ARG A 686 -1.70 -3.93 -26.43
C ARG A 686 -0.67 -4.66 -25.58
N CYS A 687 0.04 -3.95 -24.72
CA CYS A 687 1.00 -4.51 -23.79
C CYS A 687 0.60 -4.23 -22.34
N ASP A 688 0.53 -5.29 -21.54
CA ASP A 688 0.13 -5.25 -20.13
C ASP A 688 1.13 -6.07 -19.32
N LYS A 689 1.96 -5.39 -18.52
CA LYS A 689 3.04 -6.01 -17.73
C LYS A 689 3.93 -6.97 -18.53
N GLY A 690 4.17 -6.65 -19.81
CA GLY A 690 5.00 -7.46 -20.72
C GLY A 690 4.25 -8.53 -21.52
N ASP A 691 2.96 -8.79 -21.26
CA ASP A 691 2.09 -9.59 -22.16
C ASP A 691 1.59 -8.67 -23.28
N CYS A 692 2.13 -8.86 -24.49
CA CYS A 692 1.85 -8.03 -25.66
C CYS A 692 1.06 -8.82 -26.71
N ARG A 693 -0.11 -8.29 -27.11
CA ARG A 693 -1.02 -8.96 -28.06
C ARG A 693 -1.52 -8.02 -29.15
N VAL A 694 -1.45 -8.47 -30.40
CA VAL A 694 -2.00 -7.76 -31.56
C VAL A 694 -3.52 -7.60 -31.39
N GLN A 695 -4.02 -6.39 -31.62
CA GLN A 695 -5.43 -6.03 -31.51
C GLN A 695 -6.03 -5.57 -32.84
N LEU A 696 -5.23 -4.93 -33.68
CA LEU A 696 -5.65 -4.44 -35.00
C LEU A 696 -4.44 -4.43 -35.94
N ILE A 697 -4.68 -4.57 -37.25
CA ILE A 697 -3.66 -4.45 -38.29
C ILE A 697 -3.97 -3.25 -39.19
N GLY A 698 -2.95 -2.70 -39.84
CA GLY A 698 -3.10 -1.55 -40.70
C GLY A 698 -3.33 -0.25 -39.93
N VAL A 699 -2.58 -0.04 -38.85
CA VAL A 699 -2.64 1.17 -38.01
C VAL A 699 -1.41 2.04 -38.26
N SER A 700 -1.62 3.36 -38.34
CA SER A 700 -0.58 4.37 -38.54
C SER A 700 -0.28 5.19 -37.30
N ASP A 701 -1.28 5.39 -36.43
CA ASP A 701 -1.16 6.14 -35.17
C ASP A 701 -2.16 5.67 -34.12
N VAL A 702 -1.88 5.96 -32.84
CA VAL A 702 -2.72 5.54 -31.69
C VAL A 702 -2.75 6.60 -30.61
N ALA A 703 -3.91 6.79 -29.99
CA ALA A 703 -4.08 7.62 -28.80
C ALA A 703 -5.14 7.03 -27.86
N VAL A 704 -5.02 7.31 -26.57
CA VAL A 704 -5.92 6.79 -25.53
C VAL A 704 -6.48 7.96 -24.73
N SER A 705 -7.81 8.01 -24.58
CA SER A 705 -8.47 9.05 -23.79
C SER A 705 -8.43 8.79 -22.29
N PRO A 706 -8.76 9.80 -21.46
CA PRO A 706 -8.79 9.64 -20.00
C PRO A 706 -9.73 8.56 -19.45
N ASP A 707 -10.77 8.22 -20.20
CA ASP A 707 -11.71 7.11 -19.92
C ASP A 707 -11.18 5.73 -20.37
N ASN A 708 -9.93 5.68 -20.84
CA ASN A 708 -9.24 4.52 -21.37
C ASN A 708 -9.76 3.99 -22.72
N THR A 709 -10.60 4.77 -23.44
CA THR A 709 -11.00 4.41 -24.80
C THR A 709 -9.81 4.57 -25.75
N VAL A 710 -9.57 3.54 -26.57
CA VAL A 710 -8.47 3.53 -27.55
C VAL A 710 -8.97 4.04 -28.89
N PHE A 711 -8.27 5.02 -29.44
CA PHE A 711 -8.43 5.49 -30.80
C PHE A 711 -7.19 5.16 -31.63
N ALA A 712 -7.41 4.80 -32.88
CA ALA A 712 -6.36 4.49 -33.83
C ALA A 712 -6.65 5.16 -35.18
N LEU A 713 -5.61 5.54 -35.90
CA LEU A 713 -5.71 5.93 -37.31
C LEU A 713 -5.33 4.73 -38.15
N ASP A 714 -6.19 4.35 -39.10
CA ASP A 714 -5.80 3.31 -40.06
C ASP A 714 -4.82 3.85 -41.12
N LEU A 715 -4.36 3.00 -42.05
CA LEU A 715 -3.41 3.41 -43.09
C LEU A 715 -3.96 4.46 -44.06
N LEU A 716 -5.28 4.63 -44.12
CA LEU A 716 -5.94 5.68 -44.90
C LEU A 716 -6.18 6.95 -44.06
N GLY A 717 -5.73 6.95 -42.80
CA GLY A 717 -5.93 8.04 -41.85
C GLY A 717 -7.33 8.08 -41.23
N SER A 718 -8.20 7.09 -41.50
CA SER A 718 -9.55 7.08 -40.93
C SER A 718 -9.49 6.75 -39.44
N VAL A 719 -10.31 7.46 -38.65
CA VAL A 719 -10.39 7.25 -37.20
C VAL A 719 -11.12 5.93 -36.90
N ARG A 720 -10.51 5.12 -36.05
CA ARG A 720 -11.03 3.87 -35.49
C ARG A 720 -11.15 4.03 -33.98
N ARG A 721 -12.33 3.74 -33.42
CA ARG A 721 -12.58 3.78 -31.98
C ARG A 721 -12.82 2.36 -31.48
N PHE A 722 -12.10 1.94 -30.46
CA PHE A 722 -12.35 0.66 -29.82
C PHE A 722 -13.73 0.65 -29.15
N ASN A 723 -14.54 -0.34 -29.49
CA ASN A 723 -15.84 -0.57 -28.91
C ASN A 723 -15.73 -1.75 -27.91
N PRO A 724 -15.81 -1.47 -26.59
CA PRO A 724 -15.66 -2.51 -25.59
C PRO A 724 -16.78 -3.56 -25.63
N SER A 725 -17.95 -3.22 -26.18
CA SER A 725 -19.10 -4.13 -26.26
C SER A 725 -18.92 -5.16 -27.37
N THR A 726 -18.47 -4.73 -28.55
CA THR A 726 -18.26 -5.63 -29.69
C THR A 726 -16.84 -6.20 -29.73
N LYS A 727 -15.91 -5.63 -28.95
CA LYS A 727 -14.46 -5.88 -29.02
C LYS A 727 -13.88 -5.60 -30.41
N GLN A 728 -14.52 -4.73 -31.18
CA GLN A 728 -14.10 -4.32 -32.52
C GLN A 728 -13.73 -2.84 -32.57
N TYR A 729 -13.06 -2.45 -33.65
CA TYR A 729 -12.70 -1.05 -33.92
C TYR A 729 -13.66 -0.44 -34.92
N ASP A 730 -14.59 0.37 -34.41
CA ASP A 730 -15.63 1.02 -35.21
C ASP A 730 -15.05 2.23 -35.93
N LYS A 731 -15.36 2.36 -37.23
CA LYS A 731 -14.97 3.53 -38.02
C LYS A 731 -15.76 4.76 -37.54
N GLN A 732 -15.05 5.86 -37.28
CA GLN A 732 -15.62 7.16 -36.98
C GLN A 732 -15.50 8.07 -38.21
N ASN A 733 -16.21 9.21 -38.20
CA ASN A 733 -15.92 10.26 -39.17
C ASN A 733 -14.56 10.89 -38.86
N GLY A 734 -13.98 11.63 -39.81
CA GLY A 734 -12.67 12.28 -39.64
C GLY A 734 -11.51 11.48 -40.20
N VAL A 735 -10.53 12.21 -40.74
CA VAL A 735 -9.31 11.68 -41.36
C VAL A 735 -8.13 12.53 -40.91
N GLY A 736 -7.03 11.90 -40.50
CA GLY A 736 -5.85 12.58 -40.01
C GLY A 736 -4.55 11.79 -40.19
N VAL A 737 -3.43 12.42 -39.85
CA VAL A 737 -2.08 11.85 -39.80
C VAL A 737 -1.48 11.83 -38.40
N ALA A 738 -2.08 12.56 -37.46
CA ALA A 738 -1.79 12.50 -36.03
C ALA A 738 -3.09 12.66 -35.24
N ILE A 739 -3.18 11.99 -34.09
CA ILE A 739 -4.36 12.02 -33.22
C ILE A 739 -3.96 12.25 -31.76
N ALA A 740 -4.70 13.13 -31.07
CA ALA A 740 -4.70 13.21 -29.62
C ALA A 740 -6.13 13.18 -29.09
N VAL A 741 -6.35 12.62 -27.91
CA VAL A 741 -7.70 12.49 -27.34
C VAL A 741 -7.72 13.09 -25.95
N GLY A 742 -8.57 14.10 -25.77
CA GLY A 742 -8.74 14.79 -24.51
C GLY A 742 -9.88 14.25 -23.66
N PRO A 743 -10.30 15.02 -22.64
CA PRO A 743 -11.46 14.72 -21.81
C PRO A 743 -12.71 14.34 -22.61
N GLN A 744 -13.57 13.53 -22.00
CA GLN A 744 -14.82 13.03 -22.60
C GLN A 744 -14.63 12.15 -23.85
N GLY A 745 -13.40 11.72 -24.14
CA GLY A 745 -13.11 10.90 -25.31
C GLY A 745 -13.25 11.66 -26.63
N LEU A 746 -12.99 12.98 -26.62
CA LEU A 746 -13.08 13.85 -27.79
C LEU A 746 -11.72 13.93 -28.51
N PRO A 747 -11.56 13.30 -29.67
CA PRO A 747 -10.32 13.36 -30.44
C PRO A 747 -10.16 14.66 -31.21
N TRP A 748 -8.91 15.09 -31.34
CA TRP A 748 -8.44 16.11 -32.26
C TRP A 748 -7.41 15.49 -33.20
N LEU A 749 -7.46 15.90 -34.45
CA LEU A 749 -6.69 15.37 -35.57
C LEU A 749 -5.89 16.47 -36.21
N VAL A 750 -4.65 16.14 -36.59
CA VAL A 750 -3.92 16.89 -37.61
C VAL A 750 -4.19 16.23 -38.96
N THR A 751 -4.64 17.00 -39.96
CA THR A 751 -4.92 16.50 -41.31
C THR A 751 -3.64 16.37 -42.13
N THR A 752 -3.70 15.71 -43.29
CA THR A 752 -2.59 15.66 -44.26
C THR A 752 -2.14 17.04 -44.74
N GLU A 753 -3.06 18.02 -44.76
CA GLU A 753 -2.76 19.42 -45.04
C GLU A 753 -2.22 20.17 -43.81
N GLY A 754 -1.97 19.52 -42.68
CA GLY A 754 -1.54 20.18 -41.44
C GLY A 754 -2.59 21.10 -40.80
N ARG A 755 -3.88 20.95 -41.15
CA ARG A 755 -4.97 21.64 -40.44
C ARG A 755 -5.38 20.84 -39.20
N VAL A 756 -6.00 21.50 -38.23
CA VAL A 756 -6.53 20.82 -37.04
C VAL A 756 -8.04 20.63 -37.18
N SER A 757 -8.51 19.39 -37.03
CA SER A 757 -9.94 19.07 -36.94
C SER A 757 -10.27 18.45 -35.60
N TYR A 758 -11.41 18.78 -35.00
CA TYR A 758 -11.76 18.36 -33.65
C TYR A 758 -13.19 17.83 -33.56
N ALA A 759 -13.41 16.85 -32.69
CA ALA A 759 -14.73 16.29 -32.41
C ALA A 759 -15.56 17.12 -31.42
N GLY A 760 -14.90 17.98 -30.64
CA GLY A 760 -15.52 18.95 -29.74
C GLY A 760 -14.45 19.82 -29.06
N LEU A 761 -14.84 21.01 -28.60
CA LEU A 761 -13.96 21.87 -27.81
C LEU A 761 -14.01 21.43 -26.34
N PHE A 762 -12.87 21.51 -25.66
CA PHE A 762 -12.80 21.27 -24.21
C PHE A 762 -13.27 22.52 -23.49
N ASN A 763 -14.58 22.66 -23.32
CA ASN A 763 -15.18 23.80 -22.66
C ASN A 763 -15.74 23.38 -21.30
N THR A 764 -14.94 23.56 -20.25
CA THR A 764 -15.41 23.36 -18.89
C THR A 764 -14.75 24.38 -17.98
N SER A 765 -15.53 25.37 -17.53
CA SER A 765 -15.56 25.83 -16.13
C SER A 765 -14.23 26.26 -15.45
N SER A 766 -13.13 26.37 -16.19
CA SER A 766 -11.79 26.74 -15.75
C SER A 766 -11.40 27.98 -16.52
N ARG A 767 -11.35 29.14 -15.85
CA ARG A 767 -10.75 30.36 -16.41
C ARG A 767 -9.21 30.25 -16.56
N VAL A 768 -8.64 29.04 -16.57
CA VAL A 768 -7.20 28.79 -16.41
C VAL A 768 -6.61 27.90 -17.52
N VAL A 769 -7.41 27.08 -18.21
CA VAL A 769 -6.94 26.17 -19.28
C VAL A 769 -7.45 26.65 -20.64
N ASN A 770 -6.62 26.56 -21.68
CA ASN A 770 -6.89 27.05 -23.04
C ASN A 770 -7.38 28.52 -23.07
N THR A 771 -6.74 29.39 -22.30
CA THR A 771 -7.00 30.84 -22.29
C THR A 771 -6.09 31.56 -23.29
N ASP A 772 -6.38 32.82 -23.60
CA ASP A 772 -5.48 33.65 -24.42
C ASP A 772 -4.11 33.90 -23.76
N SER A 773 -3.97 33.61 -22.46
CA SER A 773 -2.71 33.69 -21.71
C SER A 773 -1.96 32.36 -21.63
N CYS A 774 -2.37 31.31 -22.36
CA CYS A 774 -1.75 29.98 -22.26
C CYS A 774 -0.24 29.97 -22.57
N ALA A 775 0.23 30.93 -23.36
CA ALA A 775 1.62 31.10 -23.73
C ALA A 775 2.48 31.78 -22.64
N ALA A 776 1.86 32.49 -21.69
CA ALA A 776 2.55 33.38 -20.76
C ALA A 776 3.57 32.67 -19.86
N GLN A 777 3.33 31.41 -19.51
CA GLN A 777 4.26 30.62 -18.70
C GLN A 777 5.56 30.24 -19.44
N PHE A 778 5.55 30.28 -20.78
CA PHE A 778 6.68 29.87 -21.61
C PHE A 778 7.52 31.06 -22.09
N SER A 779 7.00 32.29 -22.02
CA SER A 779 7.71 33.47 -22.50
C SER A 779 8.99 33.78 -21.71
N GLN A 780 9.09 33.30 -20.46
CA GLN A 780 10.27 33.47 -19.61
C GLN A 780 11.27 32.31 -19.71
N ALA A 781 10.90 31.21 -20.38
CA ALA A 781 11.71 30.00 -20.51
C ALA A 781 11.47 29.38 -21.90
N PRO A 782 12.16 29.83 -22.95
CA PRO A 782 12.04 29.23 -24.27
C PRO A 782 12.52 27.77 -24.22
N ALA A 783 11.87 26.91 -25.00
CA ALA A 783 12.26 25.52 -25.09
C ALA A 783 13.66 25.41 -25.72
N PRO A 784 14.50 24.42 -25.33
CA PRO A 784 15.82 24.24 -25.91
C PRO A 784 15.71 23.96 -27.42
N VAL A 785 16.29 24.83 -28.24
CA VAL A 785 16.33 24.67 -29.71
C VAL A 785 17.35 23.59 -30.11
N GLN A 786 18.38 23.37 -29.29
CA GLN A 786 19.32 22.26 -29.43
C GLN A 786 19.45 21.48 -28.10
N PRO A 787 19.62 20.16 -28.15
CA PRO A 787 19.96 19.37 -26.97
C PRO A 787 21.26 19.84 -26.33
N PRO A 788 21.35 19.95 -24.99
CA PRO A 788 22.64 19.89 -24.34
C PRO A 788 23.28 18.53 -24.60
N SER A 789 24.55 18.50 -25.02
CA SER A 789 25.30 17.26 -25.22
C SER A 789 25.38 16.48 -23.90
N ALA A 790 25.12 15.16 -23.97
CA ALA A 790 25.31 14.29 -22.81
C ALA A 790 26.76 14.42 -22.30
N THR A 791 26.92 14.73 -21.02
CA THR A 791 28.23 14.93 -20.37
C THR A 791 28.56 13.71 -19.54
N LEU A 792 29.45 12.85 -20.05
CA LEU A 792 29.99 11.72 -19.29
C LEU A 792 31.28 12.15 -18.59
N GLN A 793 31.33 11.98 -17.27
CA GLN A 793 32.52 12.20 -16.46
C GLN A 793 32.95 10.89 -15.81
N VAL A 794 34.24 10.59 -15.87
CA VAL A 794 34.83 9.41 -15.23
C VAL A 794 35.98 9.87 -14.36
N ARG A 795 35.99 9.44 -13.09
CA ARG A 795 37.10 9.70 -12.15
C ARG A 795 38.12 8.57 -12.14
N ASP A 796 39.34 8.90 -11.79
CA ASP A 796 40.37 7.92 -11.49
C ASP A 796 40.05 7.18 -10.17
N ILE A 797 40.49 5.93 -10.08
CA ILE A 797 40.26 5.06 -8.92
C ILE A 797 41.60 4.61 -8.36
N THR A 798 41.79 4.76 -7.04
CA THR A 798 42.88 4.13 -6.30
C THR A 798 42.29 3.30 -5.17
N ALA A 799 42.59 2.01 -5.12
CA ALA A 799 42.02 1.11 -4.11
C ALA A 799 43.02 0.02 -3.68
N ALA A 800 42.88 -0.42 -2.44
CA ALA A 800 43.56 -1.60 -1.91
C ALA A 800 42.55 -2.75 -1.83
N LEU A 801 42.86 -3.89 -2.47
CA LEU A 801 41.97 -5.05 -2.52
C LEU A 801 42.70 -6.30 -2.03
N VAL A 802 42.01 -7.10 -1.23
CA VAL A 802 42.49 -8.44 -0.88
C VAL A 802 42.36 -9.33 -2.13
N PRO A 803 43.38 -10.14 -2.48
CA PRO A 803 43.29 -11.09 -3.60
C PRO A 803 42.00 -11.92 -3.55
N GLY A 804 41.28 -11.99 -4.66
CA GLY A 804 39.96 -12.63 -4.76
C GLY A 804 38.76 -11.68 -4.58
N SER A 805 38.99 -10.42 -4.20
CA SER A 805 37.93 -9.42 -4.04
C SER A 805 37.60 -8.70 -5.36
N SER A 806 36.46 -8.00 -5.38
CA SER A 806 35.98 -7.26 -6.54
C SER A 806 35.69 -5.79 -6.23
N LEU A 807 35.73 -4.94 -7.27
CA LEU A 807 35.46 -3.51 -7.21
C LEU A 807 34.53 -3.08 -8.36
N ASN A 808 33.50 -2.31 -8.04
CA ASN A 808 32.56 -1.79 -9.05
C ASN A 808 33.09 -0.50 -9.70
N LEU A 809 33.49 -0.58 -10.98
CA LEU A 809 34.01 0.55 -11.76
C LEU A 809 32.93 1.56 -12.14
N LEU A 810 31.65 1.17 -12.16
CA LEU A 810 30.54 2.07 -12.50
C LEU A 810 30.38 3.20 -11.49
N SER A 811 30.83 2.98 -10.24
CA SER A 811 30.86 4.00 -9.19
C SER A 811 31.77 5.20 -9.50
N ALA A 812 32.61 5.10 -10.52
CA ALA A 812 33.48 6.19 -10.97
C ALA A 812 32.89 7.02 -12.12
N GLY A 813 31.79 6.59 -12.73
CA GLY A 813 31.14 7.30 -13.82
C GLY A 813 29.94 8.12 -13.35
N THR A 814 29.81 9.34 -13.86
CA THR A 814 28.53 10.06 -13.90
C THR A 814 28.16 10.46 -15.31
N LEU A 815 26.91 10.20 -15.71
CA LEU A 815 26.33 10.65 -16.96
C LEU A 815 25.32 11.76 -16.63
N ASN A 816 25.60 12.99 -17.07
CA ASN A 816 24.82 14.19 -16.77
C ASN A 816 24.65 14.40 -15.26
N ALA A 817 25.76 14.34 -14.51
CA ALA A 817 25.81 14.47 -13.06
C ALA A 817 25.04 13.39 -12.26
N ARG A 818 24.64 12.28 -12.89
CA ARG A 818 24.00 11.14 -12.22
C ARG A 818 24.85 9.86 -12.32
N PRO A 819 24.84 8.96 -11.32
CA PRO A 819 25.60 7.72 -11.35
C PRO A 819 25.29 6.85 -12.57
N VAL A 820 26.32 6.25 -13.15
CA VAL A 820 26.19 5.32 -14.29
C VAL A 820 25.66 3.96 -13.82
N VAL A 821 24.81 3.32 -14.61
CA VAL A 821 24.27 1.97 -14.36
C VAL A 821 24.69 0.99 -15.45
N ALA A 822 24.87 -0.29 -15.11
CA ALA A 822 25.44 -1.31 -15.99
C ALA A 822 24.66 -1.50 -17.30
N GLY A 823 23.34 -1.33 -17.28
CA GLY A 823 22.47 -1.54 -18.45
C GLY A 823 22.57 -0.45 -19.53
N ASP A 824 23.18 0.69 -19.22
CA ASP A 824 23.20 1.87 -20.11
C ASP A 824 24.58 2.11 -20.74
N VAL A 825 25.61 1.39 -20.28
CA VAL A 825 26.99 1.60 -20.70
C VAL A 825 27.71 0.30 -21.01
N LEU A 826 28.65 0.38 -21.94
CA LEU A 826 29.71 -0.59 -22.10
C LEU A 826 30.91 -0.13 -21.27
N VAL A 827 31.43 -1.01 -20.41
CA VAL A 827 32.70 -0.79 -19.71
C VAL A 827 33.75 -1.70 -20.32
N THR A 828 34.86 -1.12 -20.77
CA THR A 828 36.02 -1.88 -21.26
C THR A 828 37.21 -1.63 -20.35
N LEU A 829 38.01 -2.68 -20.14
CA LEU A 829 39.27 -2.59 -19.42
C LEU A 829 40.42 -2.76 -20.41
N ASN A 830 41.37 -1.84 -20.38
CA ASN A 830 42.65 -1.98 -21.04
C ASN A 830 43.72 -2.17 -19.95
N SER A 831 44.13 -3.43 -19.76
CA SER A 831 45.16 -3.84 -18.82
C SER A 831 46.12 -4.83 -19.48
N LEU A 832 47.40 -4.73 -19.12
CA LEU A 832 48.41 -5.72 -19.49
C LEU A 832 48.53 -6.85 -18.45
N SER A 833 47.81 -6.76 -17.33
CA SER A 833 47.90 -7.74 -16.25
C SER A 833 46.84 -8.83 -16.38
N PRO A 834 47.24 -10.12 -16.43
CA PRO A 834 46.29 -11.24 -16.40
C PRO A 834 45.62 -11.41 -15.02
N MET A 835 46.08 -10.68 -14.00
CA MET A 835 45.51 -10.74 -12.64
C MET A 835 44.22 -9.91 -12.49
N LEU A 836 43.84 -9.14 -13.51
CA LEU A 836 42.62 -8.35 -13.54
C LEU A 836 41.62 -8.95 -14.54
N SER A 837 40.37 -9.10 -14.11
CA SER A 837 39.28 -9.50 -14.98
C SER A 837 38.09 -8.56 -14.81
N LEU A 838 37.44 -8.19 -15.92
CA LEU A 838 36.27 -7.33 -15.92
C LEU A 838 35.04 -8.12 -16.41
N ARG A 839 33.97 -8.13 -15.62
CA ARG A 839 32.64 -8.59 -16.05
C ARG A 839 31.60 -7.55 -15.64
N GLU A 840 30.81 -7.08 -16.62
CA GLU A 840 29.66 -6.18 -16.38
C GLU A 840 29.99 -4.95 -15.50
N GLY A 841 31.17 -4.36 -15.66
CA GLY A 841 31.62 -3.21 -14.87
C GLY A 841 32.22 -3.55 -13.50
N VAL A 842 32.23 -4.83 -13.10
CA VAL A 842 32.88 -5.33 -11.89
C VAL A 842 34.27 -5.86 -12.21
N LEU A 843 35.28 -5.19 -11.65
CA LEU A 843 36.68 -5.56 -11.75
C LEU A 843 37.04 -6.53 -10.63
N THR A 844 37.59 -7.69 -10.94
CA THR A 844 37.99 -8.71 -9.96
C THR A 844 39.51 -8.88 -9.97
N LEU A 845 40.10 -8.92 -8.76
CA LEU A 845 41.51 -9.21 -8.54
C LEU A 845 41.71 -10.71 -8.33
N ALA A 846 42.58 -11.35 -9.09
CA ALA A 846 42.84 -12.79 -8.99
C ALA A 846 43.33 -13.18 -7.57
N SER A 847 42.85 -14.31 -7.05
CA SER A 847 43.21 -14.82 -5.71
C SER A 847 44.69 -15.17 -5.56
N GLY A 848 45.39 -15.47 -6.65
CA GLY A 848 46.84 -15.74 -6.66
C GLY A 848 47.73 -14.49 -6.69
N THR A 849 47.16 -13.28 -6.63
CA THR A 849 47.96 -12.04 -6.67
C THR A 849 48.77 -11.88 -5.38
N ALA A 850 50.09 -11.72 -5.49
CA ALA A 850 50.95 -11.50 -4.32
C ALA A 850 50.62 -10.17 -3.62
N VAL A 851 50.54 -10.18 -2.29
CA VAL A 851 50.33 -8.96 -1.48
C VAL A 851 51.46 -7.96 -1.75
N GLY A 852 51.10 -6.67 -1.86
CA GLY A 852 52.01 -5.59 -2.24
C GLY A 852 52.14 -5.35 -3.74
N THR A 853 51.58 -6.23 -4.59
CA THR A 853 51.56 -6.01 -6.04
C THR A 853 50.72 -4.78 -6.37
N VAL A 854 51.29 -3.87 -7.17
CA VAL A 854 50.59 -2.70 -7.71
C VAL A 854 50.24 -2.96 -9.17
N LEU A 855 48.95 -2.91 -9.50
CA LEU A 855 48.42 -3.11 -10.84
C LEU A 855 47.80 -1.82 -11.35
N ASN A 856 48.26 -1.36 -12.51
CA ASN A 856 47.71 -0.21 -13.21
C ASN A 856 46.94 -0.65 -14.44
N ALA A 857 45.78 -0.05 -14.65
CA ALA A 857 45.00 -0.24 -15.87
C ALA A 857 44.27 1.06 -16.24
N THR A 858 43.71 1.08 -17.43
CA THR A 858 42.76 2.12 -17.85
C THR A 858 41.42 1.46 -18.14
N PHE A 859 40.34 2.13 -17.83
CA PHE A 859 39.00 1.68 -18.18
C PHE A 859 38.27 2.78 -18.95
N SER A 860 37.41 2.36 -19.87
CA SER A 860 36.54 3.27 -20.62
C SER A 860 35.09 2.96 -20.27
N ILE A 861 34.30 4.00 -20.03
CA ILE A 861 32.85 3.92 -19.95
C ILE A 861 32.29 4.56 -21.21
N CYS A 862 31.48 3.83 -21.95
CA CYS A 862 30.86 4.28 -23.20
C CYS A 862 29.34 4.12 -23.10
N PRO A 863 28.53 5.17 -23.28
CA PRO A 863 27.08 5.03 -23.36
C PRO A 863 26.70 4.13 -24.54
N LEU A 864 25.85 3.14 -24.30
CA LEU A 864 25.42 2.20 -25.35
C LEU A 864 24.57 2.88 -26.44
N ARG A 865 23.98 4.02 -26.11
CA ARG A 865 22.97 4.71 -26.94
C ARG A 865 23.41 6.10 -27.43
N THR A 866 24.64 6.50 -27.10
CA THR A 866 25.24 7.76 -27.54
C THR A 866 26.62 7.48 -28.12
N VAL A 867 26.65 7.17 -29.42
CA VAL A 867 27.87 6.79 -30.13
C VAL A 867 28.90 7.92 -30.03
N GLY A 868 30.11 7.61 -29.55
CA GLY A 868 31.26 8.53 -29.49
C GLY A 868 31.44 9.31 -28.18
N ALA A 869 30.53 9.18 -27.20
CA ALA A 869 30.62 9.90 -25.92
C ALA A 869 31.34 9.10 -24.81
N CYS A 870 32.42 8.40 -25.15
CA CYS A 870 33.19 7.61 -24.17
C CYS A 870 34.08 8.51 -23.29
N ALA A 871 34.23 8.15 -22.03
CA ALA A 871 35.16 8.78 -21.10
C ALA A 871 36.04 7.71 -20.43
N THR A 872 37.29 8.07 -20.16
CA THR A 872 38.31 7.15 -19.63
C THR A 872 38.71 7.53 -18.22
N GLY A 873 38.99 6.51 -17.40
CA GLY A 873 39.57 6.64 -16.07
C GLY A 873 40.78 5.75 -15.90
N LYS A 874 41.71 6.15 -15.06
CA LYS A 874 42.85 5.33 -14.62
C LYS A 874 42.47 4.58 -13.35
N ILE A 875 42.98 3.36 -13.23
CA ILE A 875 42.86 2.59 -12.00
C ILE A 875 44.23 2.10 -11.53
N THR A 876 44.49 2.30 -10.24
CA THR A 876 45.65 1.80 -9.52
C THR A 876 45.16 0.93 -8.36
N LEU A 877 45.46 -0.37 -8.43
CA LEU A 877 45.11 -1.34 -7.41
C LEU A 877 46.35 -1.83 -6.67
N THR A 878 46.30 -1.85 -5.35
CA THR A 878 47.34 -2.47 -4.51
C THR A 878 46.77 -3.71 -3.85
N ALA A 879 47.41 -4.87 -4.04
CA ALA A 879 47.01 -6.09 -3.36
C ALA A 879 47.33 -5.96 -1.85
N SER A 880 46.30 -6.05 -0.99
CA SER A 880 46.44 -5.93 0.46
C SER A 880 46.31 -7.27 1.17
N SER A 881 46.92 -7.41 2.35
CA SER A 881 46.78 -8.60 3.19
C SER A 881 45.35 -8.72 3.75
N PRO A 882 44.79 -9.93 3.89
CA PRO A 882 43.55 -10.14 4.63
C PRO A 882 43.70 -9.69 6.09
N GLN A 883 42.69 -9.02 6.64
CA GLN A 883 42.63 -8.71 8.07
C GLN A 883 42.11 -9.94 8.81
N THR A 884 42.76 -10.31 9.91
CA THR A 884 42.37 -11.42 10.79
C THR A 884 42.20 -10.91 12.22
N VAL A 885 41.69 -11.74 13.12
CA VAL A 885 41.53 -11.35 14.53
C VAL A 885 42.91 -11.27 15.19
N PRO A 886 43.24 -10.21 15.97
CA PRO A 886 44.45 -10.18 16.77
C PRO A 886 44.51 -11.38 17.73
N SER A 887 45.71 -11.88 18.00
CA SER A 887 45.89 -12.91 19.04
C SER A 887 45.61 -12.34 20.44
N ALA A 888 45.48 -13.21 21.44
CA ALA A 888 45.23 -12.80 22.82
C ALA A 888 46.44 -12.03 23.42
N PRO A 889 46.21 -11.01 24.28
CA PRO A 889 47.27 -10.36 25.04
C PRO A 889 48.11 -11.35 25.85
N LEU A 890 49.41 -11.09 25.97
CA LEU A 890 50.36 -11.98 26.62
C LEU A 890 50.65 -11.53 28.06
N SER A 891 51.11 -12.43 28.91
CA SER A 891 51.58 -12.12 30.27
C SER A 891 50.58 -11.30 31.11
N VAL A 892 49.28 -11.58 30.98
CA VAL A 892 48.24 -10.88 31.72
C VAL A 892 48.39 -11.14 33.22
N SER A 893 48.50 -10.08 34.01
CA SER A 893 48.66 -10.11 35.47
C SER A 893 47.82 -8.99 36.10
N ALA A 894 47.32 -9.22 37.31
CA ALA A 894 46.51 -8.24 38.04
C ALA A 894 47.09 -8.03 39.44
N SER A 895 47.32 -6.77 39.81
CA SER A 895 47.77 -6.38 41.14
C SER A 895 46.59 -5.75 41.91
N PRO A 896 46.16 -6.35 43.03
CA PRO A 896 45.03 -5.82 43.80
C PRO A 896 45.40 -4.54 44.55
N GLY A 897 44.42 -3.66 44.72
CA GLY A 897 44.47 -2.47 45.57
C GLY A 897 43.11 -2.22 46.26
N SER A 898 43.03 -1.22 47.13
CA SER A 898 41.75 -0.92 47.80
C SER A 898 40.72 -0.41 46.78
N ALA A 899 39.63 -1.16 46.62
CA ALA A 899 38.55 -0.95 45.67
C ALA A 899 38.97 -0.88 44.19
N GLN A 900 40.12 -1.47 43.84
CA GLN A 900 40.65 -1.44 42.48
C GLN A 900 41.60 -2.61 42.17
N ALA A 901 41.83 -2.88 40.89
CA ALA A 901 42.87 -3.80 40.41
C ALA A 901 43.60 -3.18 39.22
N VAL A 902 44.93 -3.26 39.21
CA VAL A 902 45.77 -2.81 38.08
C VAL A 902 46.15 -4.02 37.24
N VAL A 903 45.67 -4.09 36.01
CA VAL A 903 45.92 -5.20 35.08
C VAL A 903 47.01 -4.83 34.09
N SER A 904 48.12 -5.56 34.13
CA SER A 904 49.28 -5.41 33.25
C SER A 904 49.40 -6.59 32.31
N PHE A 905 49.65 -6.33 31.03
CA PHE A 905 49.82 -7.32 29.97
C PHE A 905 50.79 -6.80 28.89
N ASN A 906 51.27 -7.70 28.04
CA ASN A 906 51.97 -7.38 26.81
C ASN A 906 51.00 -7.45 25.62
N ALA A 907 51.22 -6.60 24.61
CA ALA A 907 50.48 -6.69 23.36
C ALA A 907 50.65 -8.08 22.71
N PRO A 908 49.64 -8.58 21.98
CA PRO A 908 49.77 -9.83 21.26
C PRO A 908 50.83 -9.73 20.15
N THR A 909 51.47 -10.87 19.86
CA THR A 909 52.50 -10.96 18.81
C THR A 909 51.93 -10.84 17.40
N ASN A 910 50.67 -11.24 17.21
CA ASN A 910 49.95 -11.08 15.94
C ASN A 910 48.79 -10.10 16.12
N LEU A 911 48.84 -8.98 15.40
CA LEU A 911 47.84 -7.91 15.46
C LEU A 911 46.68 -8.11 14.48
N GLY A 912 46.63 -9.21 13.73
CA GLY A 912 45.53 -9.44 12.79
C GLY A 912 45.55 -8.53 11.55
N GLY A 913 46.68 -7.90 11.25
CA GLY A 913 46.84 -7.03 10.07
C GLY A 913 46.41 -5.58 10.26
N ALA A 914 45.93 -5.17 11.45
CA ALA A 914 45.68 -3.77 11.82
C ALA A 914 46.25 -3.46 13.21
N PRO A 915 46.59 -2.19 13.52
CA PRO A 915 46.98 -1.81 14.88
C PRO A 915 45.81 -2.01 15.87
N ILE A 916 46.11 -2.49 17.07
CA ILE A 916 45.11 -2.62 18.13
C ILE A 916 44.73 -1.23 18.64
N THR A 917 43.43 -0.94 18.62
CA THR A 917 42.89 0.38 18.99
C THR A 917 42.34 0.41 20.42
N ARG A 918 42.08 -0.75 21.04
CA ARG A 918 41.52 -0.84 22.40
C ARG A 918 41.76 -2.21 23.02
N TYR A 919 42.03 -2.21 24.32
CA TYR A 919 41.89 -3.36 25.21
C TYR A 919 40.76 -3.09 26.21
N THR A 920 40.05 -4.14 26.60
CA THR A 920 39.00 -4.09 27.62
C THR A 920 39.29 -5.15 28.68
N VAL A 921 39.39 -4.73 29.93
CA VAL A 921 39.57 -5.58 31.11
C VAL A 921 38.21 -5.70 31.80
N THR A 922 37.83 -6.91 32.19
CA THR A 922 36.60 -7.20 32.95
C THR A 922 36.96 -7.95 34.22
N ALA A 923 36.54 -7.43 35.39
CA ALA A 923 36.74 -8.09 36.67
C ALA A 923 35.69 -9.19 36.91
N SER A 924 36.11 -10.32 37.47
CA SER A 924 35.22 -11.43 37.85
C SER A 924 35.67 -12.04 39.19
N PRO A 925 34.79 -12.08 40.21
CA PRO A 925 33.40 -11.61 40.23
C PRO A 925 33.30 -10.07 40.22
N GLY A 926 32.11 -9.52 39.97
CA GLY A 926 31.85 -8.07 40.07
C GLY A 926 31.59 -7.34 38.74
N GLY A 927 32.00 -7.89 37.60
CA GLY A 927 31.58 -7.44 36.26
C GLY A 927 32.04 -6.05 35.83
N GLN A 928 32.80 -5.33 36.67
CA GLN A 928 33.31 -4.01 36.35
C GLN A 928 34.31 -4.07 35.20
N THR A 929 34.22 -3.12 34.28
CA THR A 929 35.08 -3.06 33.09
C THR A 929 35.87 -1.76 33.03
N ALA A 930 37.11 -1.84 32.55
CA ALA A 930 37.88 -0.66 32.16
C ALA A 930 38.53 -0.90 30.79
N SER A 931 38.63 0.15 29.99
CA SER A 931 39.28 0.09 28.67
C SER A 931 40.45 1.05 28.60
N GLY A 932 41.45 0.70 27.79
CA GLY A 932 42.63 1.51 27.53
C GLY A 932 43.24 1.16 26.18
N THR A 933 44.11 2.02 25.66
CA THR A 933 44.83 1.76 24.39
C THR A 933 46.12 0.96 24.59
N ALA A 934 46.61 0.83 25.82
CA ALA A 934 47.78 0.05 26.20
C ALA A 934 47.70 -0.43 27.66
N SER A 935 48.58 -1.37 28.01
CA SER A 935 48.82 -1.81 29.39
C SER A 935 49.70 -0.80 30.15
N PRO A 936 49.49 -0.60 31.47
CA PRO A 936 48.46 -1.24 32.31
C PRO A 936 47.10 -0.54 32.27
N ILE A 937 46.02 -1.28 32.58
CA ILE A 937 44.65 -0.76 32.73
C ILE A 937 44.20 -0.94 34.17
N THR A 938 43.71 0.14 34.80
CA THR A 938 43.19 0.11 36.18
C THR A 938 41.67 -0.03 36.15
N VAL A 939 41.15 -1.06 36.81
CA VAL A 939 39.71 -1.26 37.07
C VAL A 939 39.42 -0.74 38.48
N THR A 940 38.50 0.21 38.61
CA THR A 940 38.10 0.82 39.90
C THR A 940 36.67 0.44 40.28
N GLY A 941 36.26 0.72 41.52
CA GLY A 941 34.91 0.41 42.01
C GLY A 941 34.72 -1.06 42.37
N LEU A 942 35.82 -1.77 42.66
CA LEU A 942 35.80 -3.17 43.09
C LEU A 942 35.47 -3.29 44.59
N SER A 943 34.93 -4.43 45.00
CA SER A 943 34.65 -4.74 46.40
C SER A 943 35.82 -5.51 47.02
N ASN A 944 36.46 -4.91 48.03
CA ASN A 944 37.62 -5.51 48.71
C ASN A 944 37.33 -6.93 49.20
N GLY A 945 38.29 -7.83 48.98
CA GLY A 945 38.20 -9.24 49.39
C GLY A 945 37.26 -10.11 48.54
N THR A 946 36.64 -9.55 47.49
CA THR A 946 35.70 -10.27 46.61
C THR A 946 36.06 -10.13 45.13
N ALA A 947 36.24 -8.90 44.65
CA ALA A 947 36.42 -8.56 43.23
C ALA A 947 37.79 -7.93 42.96
#